data_AF-A0A409YHS9-F1
#
_entry.id   AF-A0A409YHS9-F1
#
_cell.length_a   1.000
_cell.length_b   1.000
_cell.length_c   1.000
_cell.angle_alpha   90.00
_cell.angle_beta   90.00
_cell.angle_gamma   90.00
#
_symmetry.space_group_name_H-M   'P 1'
#
loop_
_entity.id
_entity.type
_entity.pdbx_description
1 polymer ?
#
loop_
_entity_poly.entity_id
_entity_poly.type
_entity_poly.pdbx_seq_one_letter_code
_entity_poly.pdbx_strand_id
1 'polypeptide(L)'
;MEFRLIKSSQGKPSKALLSALLALSPGLNTLVASYPSLGPKDTLDIVNKVIAPDGFERSAVLVKGLHPAPLIKAVKGDSFCMTVNNDLTDDTMQRGTSIHWHGIFQRGTPWADGATGVSQCPIAQNRSFKYEFDVLDQAGTFWYHSHYGTQYCDGLRGPLVIYDPKDPYLNMYDGKAGRSRAVPLRTDAFALLLVVDDDSTVITLGDWYHVPSPSIGRIAMSDATLINGKGRYVHGPLVDLAVLQVEQGRRYRFRLISISCDPNFIFSIDGHKMTIIEVDGEYTRPLTVESIQIFAGQRYSFVLHADQKVDNYWVRALPNSGQHGLSRGFVNGTNSAILRYLRAPIGDPVSSPDVLATSKLPLGDKDSDSDCRNETAILRSRNMLRERDLQPLVNPSAPGKPYPGGADVHIHLNLSANENGFLVNGRNFSAPPVPVLLQVLSGAHAAQDLLPKGDVYTLPPNKVVEVSIPGGVIGGPHPFHLHGHSFSVIKSAEDLEPNYINPVRRDVVSIGDEGSNVTIRFETDNPGPWIFHCHIDFHLNAGLAVVFAEETAETQRRIHPPPSWDDLCPVFDSQPPSHTSVRLVPNPEASTSSMPAHSSRPVSSHSSLEHGMAHNPPAATSAAQHSGHSESAPADDYLLAMLWSIYPSDGTLSYTSTMSDEKQELSTTTPAPPPEAPPAYDSIALPQSNGAVGQDTWRSSFTHQAISLSSGPSPPLPPPSFRPPTRPATPKGHTRSLSSSSTTSLKTKKSWFFSSSSTTTSSSSSSTPSSTPSSRTANEVRSTVTGLIRNLVVGPQEQNGLGGSLSPAALGILQSCAEACTTHSISLSGILQEKFIESHSPLYWAIVKRPAHSESANATPNLLDREEVAEPEGSEESDLLGALLSHAKPLNADTITELRLGCLATSDQRTFQRLRLLIPQFSSSVSGADQILLGAALPADDITVEIGTGYEGAYAVNMKVPQFHRRMMISKEIRLEFIARNRLWLFTFMITPDGAWYGPPPGSWCVSISLQEPSPPTWFDARLVLPNFSSDPEEARKPQNTLRLKSKQMMEASRNGVPATQVVVALDESPVFGSLQYSGSPYVPADEKLGVRLEVKLRKPIPGSDECIVS
;
A
#
# COMPACT_ATOMS: atom_id res chain seq x y z
N MET A 1 24.46 53.42 -9.68
CA MET A 1 25.11 54.41 -10.58
C MET A 1 25.47 53.70 -11.87
N GLU A 2 25.36 54.37 -13.02
CA GLU A 2 25.84 53.83 -14.31
C GLU A 2 27.37 53.71 -14.34
N PHE A 3 27.92 52.89 -15.24
CA PHE A 3 28.95 53.39 -16.17
C PHE A 3 28.95 52.59 -17.49
N ARG A 4 29.44 53.22 -18.55
CA ARG A 4 29.24 52.81 -19.96
C ARG A 4 30.33 51.87 -20.49
N LEU A 5 29.93 50.99 -21.41
CA LEU A 5 30.81 50.32 -22.39
C LEU A 5 31.38 51.34 -23.39
N ILE A 6 32.71 51.39 -23.58
CA ILE A 6 33.32 51.75 -24.88
C ILE A 6 34.47 50.79 -25.23
N LYS A 7 34.47 50.43 -26.52
CA LYS A 7 35.23 49.43 -27.28
C LYS A 7 36.76 49.65 -27.35
N SER A 8 37.41 48.63 -27.93
CA SER A 8 38.49 48.71 -28.95
C SER A 8 39.95 48.90 -28.49
N SER A 9 40.96 48.32 -29.15
CA SER A 9 41.03 47.14 -30.07
C SER A 9 42.50 46.80 -30.40
N GLN A 10 42.71 45.65 -31.06
CA GLN A 10 43.94 45.26 -31.81
C GLN A 10 45.26 45.06 -31.01
N GLY A 11 46.14 44.22 -31.56
CA GLY A 11 47.53 44.05 -31.09
C GLY A 11 47.83 42.71 -30.42
N LYS A 12 48.45 41.78 -31.15
CA LYS A 12 49.10 40.58 -30.57
C LYS A 12 50.49 40.93 -30.05
N PRO A 13 50.94 40.30 -28.95
CA PRO A 13 52.32 39.86 -28.80
C PRO A 13 52.45 38.33 -28.93
N SER A 14 53.68 37.85 -29.08
CA SER A 14 54.02 36.46 -29.43
C SER A 14 54.24 35.54 -28.24
N LYS A 15 54.22 34.21 -28.52
CA LYS A 15 54.66 33.15 -27.60
C LYS A 15 56.07 33.44 -27.05
N ALA A 16 56.22 33.60 -25.72
CA ALA A 16 57.43 33.31 -24.91
C ALA A 16 57.44 33.94 -23.49
N LEU A 17 56.29 34.09 -22.79
CA LEU A 17 56.29 34.60 -21.40
C LEU A 17 55.13 34.09 -20.53
N LEU A 18 54.72 32.81 -20.70
CA LEU A 18 53.55 32.25 -20.01
C LEU A 18 53.79 30.82 -19.48
N SER A 19 54.88 30.63 -18.72
CA SER A 19 55.30 29.30 -18.23
C SER A 19 55.90 29.30 -16.81
N ALA A 20 55.60 30.34 -16.00
CA ALA A 20 56.20 30.51 -14.67
C ALA A 20 55.23 31.00 -13.56
N LEU A 21 53.93 31.16 -13.84
CA LEU A 21 52.93 31.68 -12.89
C LEU A 21 51.60 30.89 -12.95
N LEU A 22 51.69 29.56 -13.03
CA LEU A 22 50.54 28.65 -13.03
C LEU A 22 50.81 27.40 -12.17
N ALA A 23 51.28 27.64 -10.94
CA ALA A 23 51.59 26.61 -9.97
C ALA A 23 51.35 27.10 -8.53
N LEU A 24 50.08 27.33 -8.14
CA LEU A 24 49.59 27.35 -6.74
C LEU A 24 48.06 27.56 -6.66
N SER A 25 47.28 26.60 -7.17
CA SER A 25 45.82 26.51 -6.90
C SER A 25 45.25 25.13 -7.25
N PRO A 26 45.28 24.15 -6.32
CA PRO A 26 44.59 22.87 -6.50
C PRO A 26 43.09 23.05 -6.28
N GLY A 27 42.41 23.69 -7.25
CA GLY A 27 40.95 23.74 -7.28
C GLY A 27 40.40 22.34 -7.56
N LEU A 28 39.71 21.75 -6.58
CA LEU A 28 39.05 20.46 -6.73
C LEU A 28 37.91 20.54 -7.75
N ASN A 29 38.22 20.29 -9.02
CA ASN A 29 37.26 19.71 -9.94
C ASN A 29 37.11 18.22 -9.60
N THR A 30 36.31 17.92 -8.58
CA THR A 30 35.77 16.58 -8.39
C THR A 30 34.89 16.26 -9.60
N LEU A 31 35.47 15.55 -10.57
CA LEU A 31 34.72 14.93 -11.66
C LEU A 31 33.68 14.00 -11.02
N VAL A 32 32.40 14.34 -11.18
CA VAL A 32 31.32 13.40 -10.87
C VAL A 32 31.51 12.20 -11.79
N ALA A 33 31.66 11.02 -11.20
CA ALA A 33 31.82 9.77 -11.93
C ALA A 33 30.48 9.35 -12.54
N SER A 34 30.10 10.00 -13.65
CA SER A 34 29.00 9.54 -14.50
C SER A 34 29.38 8.18 -15.09
N TYR A 35 28.75 7.11 -14.61
CA TYR A 35 28.90 5.79 -15.21
C TYR A 35 28.48 5.82 -16.69
N PRO A 36 29.18 5.08 -17.57
CA PRO A 36 28.89 5.13 -18.99
C PRO A 36 27.51 4.56 -19.29
N SER A 37 26.63 5.40 -19.83
CA SER A 37 25.36 5.00 -20.43
C SER A 37 25.56 4.06 -21.61
N LEU A 38 24.62 3.16 -21.81
CA LEU A 38 24.59 2.23 -22.93
C LEU A 38 23.79 2.81 -24.11
N GLY A 39 24.10 2.35 -25.32
CA GLY A 39 23.29 2.65 -26.52
C GLY A 39 22.14 1.65 -26.72
N PRO A 40 21.36 1.77 -27.81
CA PRO A 40 20.38 0.75 -28.20
C PRO A 40 21.03 -0.54 -28.73
N LYS A 41 22.34 -0.54 -29.00
CA LYS A 41 23.11 -1.67 -29.53
C LYS A 41 24.34 -1.89 -28.67
N ASP A 42 24.17 -2.69 -27.62
CA ASP A 42 25.13 -2.82 -26.52
C ASP A 42 25.03 -4.23 -25.89
N THR A 43 25.96 -4.52 -24.99
CA THR A 43 25.98 -5.76 -24.21
C THR A 43 25.54 -5.48 -22.77
N LEU A 44 24.76 -6.38 -22.16
CA LEU A 44 24.45 -6.40 -20.73
C LEU A 44 25.12 -7.62 -20.10
N ASP A 45 26.27 -7.42 -19.47
CA ASP A 45 26.99 -8.48 -18.76
C ASP A 45 26.40 -8.64 -17.34
N ILE A 46 25.65 -9.71 -17.11
CA ILE A 46 24.85 -9.94 -15.90
C ILE A 46 25.67 -10.76 -14.89
N VAL A 47 26.14 -10.09 -13.83
CA VAL A 47 27.14 -10.64 -12.89
C VAL A 47 26.69 -10.49 -11.44
N ASN A 48 27.15 -11.41 -10.59
CA ASN A 48 27.04 -11.22 -9.14
C ASN A 48 28.23 -10.42 -8.59
N LYS A 49 27.95 -9.57 -7.60
CA LYS A 49 28.98 -8.76 -6.92
C LYS A 49 28.49 -8.28 -5.56
N VAL A 50 29.38 -8.21 -4.57
CA VAL A 50 29.09 -7.56 -3.28
C VAL A 50 29.14 -6.04 -3.44
N ILE A 51 28.11 -5.35 -2.96
CA ILE A 51 27.98 -3.89 -2.94
C ILE A 51 27.30 -3.41 -1.65
N ALA A 52 27.43 -2.12 -1.36
CA ALA A 52 26.85 -1.45 -0.19
C ALA A 52 26.27 -0.07 -0.55
N PRO A 53 25.13 0.01 -1.28
CA PRO A 53 24.55 1.29 -1.74
C PRO A 53 23.99 2.16 -0.60
N ASP A 54 23.76 1.57 0.58
CA ASP A 54 23.30 2.19 1.82
C ASP A 54 24.28 1.99 2.99
N GLY A 55 25.45 1.40 2.72
CA GLY A 55 26.46 1.04 3.72
C GLY A 55 26.41 -0.41 4.23
N PHE A 56 25.42 -1.22 3.85
CA PHE A 56 25.38 -2.65 4.18
C PHE A 56 25.93 -3.52 3.03
N GLU A 57 27.00 -4.27 3.27
CA GLU A 57 27.58 -5.17 2.26
C GLU A 57 26.72 -6.42 2.03
N ARG A 58 26.15 -6.57 0.82
CA ARG A 58 25.52 -7.81 0.36
C ARG A 58 25.81 -8.11 -1.10
N SER A 59 25.70 -9.39 -1.47
CA SER A 59 25.76 -9.83 -2.87
C SER A 59 24.50 -9.38 -3.64
N ALA A 60 24.66 -8.95 -4.89
CA ALA A 60 23.62 -8.40 -5.75
C ALA A 60 23.71 -8.96 -7.18
N VAL A 61 22.69 -8.71 -8.00
CA VAL A 61 22.58 -9.08 -9.42
C VAL A 61 22.73 -7.81 -10.26
N LEU A 62 23.87 -7.62 -10.94
CA LEU A 62 24.26 -6.33 -11.52
C LEU A 62 24.57 -6.40 -13.02
N VAL A 63 24.35 -5.31 -13.75
CA VAL A 63 24.81 -5.13 -15.14
C VAL A 63 26.19 -4.48 -15.14
N LYS A 64 27.17 -5.11 -15.80
CA LYS A 64 28.58 -4.66 -15.86
C LYS A 64 29.19 -4.38 -14.47
N GLY A 65 28.65 -5.03 -13.42
CA GLY A 65 29.07 -4.84 -12.03
C GLY A 65 28.71 -3.47 -11.41
N LEU A 66 27.67 -2.80 -11.93
CA LEU A 66 27.18 -1.48 -11.53
C LEU A 66 25.77 -1.52 -10.93
N HIS A 67 25.50 -0.61 -9.98
CA HIS A 67 24.19 -0.40 -9.36
C HIS A 67 23.86 1.12 -9.27
N PRO A 68 22.67 1.58 -9.68
CA PRO A 68 21.63 0.83 -10.40
C PRO A 68 22.19 0.33 -11.74
N ALA A 69 21.46 -0.55 -12.44
CA ALA A 69 21.92 -0.98 -13.75
C ALA A 69 21.99 0.24 -14.72
N PRO A 70 23.00 0.33 -15.62
CA PRO A 70 23.29 1.56 -16.35
C PRO A 70 22.14 2.08 -17.23
N LEU A 71 22.02 3.40 -17.33
CA LEU A 71 21.06 4.05 -18.22
C LEU A 71 21.28 3.62 -19.68
N ILE A 72 20.27 3.02 -20.29
CA ILE A 72 20.20 2.80 -21.73
C ILE A 72 19.58 4.05 -22.38
N LYS A 73 20.22 4.59 -23.42
CA LYS A 73 19.75 5.75 -24.18
C LYS A 73 19.55 5.40 -25.64
N ALA A 74 18.40 5.76 -26.18
CA ALA A 74 18.08 5.63 -27.60
C ALA A 74 17.30 6.85 -28.10
N VAL A 75 17.08 6.93 -29.40
CA VAL A 75 16.27 7.94 -30.07
C VAL A 75 15.07 7.26 -30.72
N LYS A 76 13.94 7.95 -30.79
CA LYS A 76 12.74 7.48 -31.51
C LYS A 76 13.09 7.07 -32.95
N GLY A 77 12.80 5.82 -33.30
CA GLY A 77 13.16 5.21 -34.58
C GLY A 77 14.47 4.39 -34.58
N ASP A 78 15.16 4.26 -33.44
CA ASP A 78 16.29 3.33 -33.31
C ASP A 78 15.85 1.86 -33.23
N SER A 79 16.64 0.98 -33.85
CA SER A 79 16.58 -0.47 -33.65
C SER A 79 17.44 -0.88 -32.45
N PHE A 80 16.88 -1.65 -31.54
CA PHE A 80 17.58 -2.26 -30.43
C PHE A 80 18.24 -3.58 -30.85
N CYS A 81 19.42 -3.84 -30.28
CA CYS A 81 20.21 -5.04 -30.49
C CYS A 81 21.04 -5.32 -29.22
N MET A 82 20.35 -5.81 -28.19
CA MET A 82 20.88 -5.91 -26.83
C MET A 82 21.31 -7.35 -26.53
N THR A 83 22.61 -7.59 -26.39
CA THR A 83 23.15 -8.91 -26.07
C THR A 83 23.27 -9.06 -24.56
N VAL A 84 22.50 -9.98 -23.96
CA VAL A 84 22.52 -10.24 -22.52
C VAL A 84 23.36 -11.48 -22.26
N ASN A 85 24.47 -11.34 -21.51
CA ASN A 85 25.34 -12.42 -21.08
C ASN A 85 25.01 -12.79 -19.63
N ASN A 86 24.59 -14.03 -19.36
CA ASN A 86 24.27 -14.48 -18.00
C ASN A 86 25.48 -15.18 -17.35
N ASP A 87 26.27 -14.41 -16.60
CA ASP A 87 27.46 -14.86 -15.85
C ASP A 87 27.19 -14.93 -14.33
N LEU A 88 25.93 -15.13 -13.94
CA LEU A 88 25.54 -15.28 -12.52
C LEU A 88 26.11 -16.57 -11.92
N THR A 89 26.45 -16.52 -10.64
CA THR A 89 27.19 -17.59 -9.93
C THR A 89 26.77 -17.77 -8.47
N ASP A 90 26.15 -16.76 -7.84
CA ASP A 90 25.73 -16.82 -6.44
C ASP A 90 24.50 -17.72 -6.29
N ASP A 91 24.60 -18.75 -5.44
CA ASP A 91 23.54 -19.73 -5.24
C ASP A 91 22.41 -19.25 -4.32
N THR A 92 22.53 -18.06 -3.71
CA THR A 92 21.49 -17.47 -2.83
C THR A 92 20.41 -16.70 -3.59
N MET A 93 20.59 -16.52 -4.90
CA MET A 93 19.70 -15.80 -5.82
C MET A 93 19.37 -16.65 -7.05
N GLN A 94 18.37 -16.26 -7.84
CA GLN A 94 18.10 -16.90 -9.13
C GLN A 94 19.30 -16.73 -10.08
N ARG A 95 19.72 -17.83 -10.75
CA ARG A 95 20.86 -17.85 -11.70
C ARG A 95 20.48 -18.07 -13.17
N GLY A 96 19.20 -18.34 -13.47
CA GLY A 96 18.61 -17.99 -14.77
C GLY A 96 18.31 -16.50 -14.80
N THR A 97 18.11 -15.90 -15.98
CA THR A 97 17.66 -14.50 -16.09
C THR A 97 16.86 -14.25 -17.37
N SER A 98 16.03 -13.21 -17.39
CA SER A 98 15.32 -12.74 -18.58
C SER A 98 15.03 -11.25 -18.42
N ILE A 99 15.12 -10.44 -19.48
CA ILE A 99 15.05 -8.97 -19.36
C ILE A 99 13.76 -8.46 -20.01
N HIS A 100 12.91 -7.82 -19.21
CA HIS A 100 11.77 -7.06 -19.71
C HIS A 100 12.15 -5.60 -20.00
N TRP A 101 11.55 -5.06 -21.05
CA TRP A 101 11.75 -3.70 -21.54
C TRP A 101 10.48 -2.90 -21.24
N HIS A 102 10.34 -2.46 -20.00
CA HIS A 102 9.07 -2.03 -19.42
C HIS A 102 8.47 -0.83 -20.16
N GLY A 103 7.24 -1.03 -20.63
CA GLY A 103 6.46 -0.04 -21.40
C GLY A 103 6.78 -0.01 -22.89
N ILE A 104 7.70 -0.84 -23.39
CA ILE A 104 7.93 -1.01 -24.83
C ILE A 104 6.88 -1.95 -25.42
N PHE A 105 6.18 -1.52 -26.46
CA PHE A 105 5.05 -2.28 -27.03
C PHE A 105 5.47 -3.58 -27.74
N GLN A 106 6.75 -3.78 -28.07
CA GLN A 106 7.27 -4.99 -28.72
C GLN A 106 6.45 -5.45 -29.95
N ARG A 107 5.98 -4.48 -30.75
CA ARG A 107 5.08 -4.72 -31.90
C ARG A 107 5.75 -5.59 -32.96
N GLY A 108 5.30 -6.84 -33.08
CA GLY A 108 5.90 -7.84 -33.97
C GLY A 108 7.11 -8.58 -33.38
N THR A 109 7.53 -8.23 -32.16
CA THR A 109 8.63 -8.84 -31.40
C THR A 109 8.23 -9.31 -29.99
N PRO A 110 7.03 -9.92 -29.76
CA PRO A 110 6.64 -10.39 -28.42
C PRO A 110 7.57 -11.47 -27.85
N TRP A 111 8.41 -12.11 -28.67
CA TRP A 111 9.46 -13.02 -28.21
C TRP A 111 10.62 -12.31 -27.48
N ALA A 112 10.77 -10.99 -27.66
CA ALA A 112 11.78 -10.15 -27.02
C ALA A 112 11.24 -9.40 -25.79
N ASP A 113 10.00 -9.69 -25.37
CA ASP A 113 9.35 -9.05 -24.23
C ASP A 113 9.95 -9.42 -22.87
N GLY A 114 10.49 -10.63 -22.69
CA GLY A 114 11.21 -11.02 -21.47
C GLY A 114 10.39 -11.69 -20.36
N ALA A 115 9.06 -11.52 -20.27
CA ALA A 115 8.23 -12.23 -19.30
C ALA A 115 8.37 -13.77 -19.34
N THR A 116 9.00 -14.35 -18.31
CA THR A 116 9.29 -15.80 -18.26
C THR A 116 8.00 -16.63 -18.25
N GLY A 117 7.95 -17.67 -19.08
CA GLY A 117 6.78 -18.53 -19.22
C GLY A 117 5.63 -17.89 -20.02
N VAL A 118 5.79 -16.65 -20.48
CA VAL A 118 4.81 -15.99 -21.36
C VAL A 118 5.43 -15.73 -22.73
N SER A 119 6.48 -14.92 -22.79
CA SER A 119 7.19 -14.57 -24.03
C SER A 119 8.40 -15.45 -24.31
N GLN A 120 9.08 -15.98 -23.28
CA GLN A 120 10.28 -16.83 -23.44
C GLN A 120 10.57 -17.73 -22.23
N CYS A 121 11.54 -18.63 -22.38
CA CYS A 121 12.23 -19.28 -21.26
C CYS A 121 13.43 -18.42 -20.78
N PRO A 122 13.97 -18.66 -19.56
CA PRO A 122 15.11 -17.91 -19.06
C PRO A 122 16.39 -18.20 -19.85
N ILE A 123 17.24 -17.19 -19.96
CA ILE A 123 18.64 -17.34 -20.35
C ILE A 123 19.34 -18.13 -19.24
N ALA A 124 19.80 -19.35 -19.55
CA ALA A 124 20.48 -20.22 -18.60
C ALA A 124 21.85 -19.66 -18.15
N GLN A 125 22.39 -20.19 -17.05
CA GLN A 125 23.69 -19.82 -16.52
C GLN A 125 24.82 -20.10 -17.54
N ASN A 126 25.76 -19.16 -17.70
CA ASN A 126 26.83 -19.19 -18.71
C ASN A 126 26.31 -19.29 -20.15
N ARG A 127 25.24 -18.54 -20.47
CA ARG A 127 24.67 -18.41 -21.82
C ARG A 127 24.34 -16.96 -22.13
N SER A 128 24.20 -16.67 -23.42
CA SER A 128 23.83 -15.34 -23.91
C SER A 128 22.59 -15.42 -24.79
N PHE A 129 21.76 -14.37 -24.75
CA PHE A 129 20.64 -14.18 -25.68
C PHE A 129 20.62 -12.74 -26.19
N LYS A 130 20.12 -12.53 -27.40
CA LYS A 130 20.16 -11.24 -28.09
C LYS A 130 18.73 -10.77 -28.40
N TYR A 131 18.31 -9.71 -27.73
CA TYR A 131 17.01 -9.07 -27.94
C TYR A 131 17.14 -8.09 -29.12
N GLU A 132 16.27 -8.22 -30.13
CA GLU A 132 16.22 -7.34 -31.29
C GLU A 132 14.79 -6.89 -31.55
N PHE A 133 14.55 -5.58 -31.51
CA PHE A 133 13.24 -4.95 -31.69
C PHE A 133 13.40 -3.49 -32.12
N ASP A 134 12.35 -2.90 -32.70
CA ASP A 134 12.34 -1.49 -33.12
C ASP A 134 11.39 -0.66 -32.25
N VAL A 135 11.73 0.60 -31.96
CA VAL A 135 10.86 1.58 -31.29
C VAL A 135 10.55 2.76 -32.22
N LEU A 136 9.67 2.49 -33.20
CA LEU A 136 9.37 3.39 -34.31
C LEU A 136 8.45 4.55 -33.92
N ASP A 137 7.50 4.32 -33.02
CA ASP A 137 6.38 5.20 -32.68
C ASP A 137 6.41 5.71 -31.22
N GLN A 138 7.13 5.03 -30.33
CA GLN A 138 7.29 5.41 -28.91
C GLN A 138 8.46 6.38 -28.67
N ALA A 139 8.32 7.22 -27.64
CA ALA A 139 9.39 8.01 -27.02
C ALA A 139 8.98 8.43 -25.62
N GLY A 140 9.93 8.59 -24.69
CA GLY A 140 9.65 8.86 -23.28
C GLY A 140 10.58 8.12 -22.33
N THR A 141 10.07 7.87 -21.13
CA THR A 141 10.80 7.37 -19.98
C THR A 141 10.31 5.96 -19.61
N PHE A 142 11.22 5.01 -19.70
CA PHE A 142 11.02 3.58 -19.55
C PHE A 142 12.07 3.04 -18.57
N TRP A 143 12.06 1.73 -18.36
CA TRP A 143 13.09 1.04 -17.60
C TRP A 143 13.22 -0.40 -18.08
N TYR A 144 14.25 -1.10 -17.63
CA TYR A 144 14.45 -2.51 -17.92
C TYR A 144 14.81 -3.24 -16.63
N HIS A 145 14.31 -4.47 -16.49
CA HIS A 145 14.48 -5.25 -15.27
C HIS A 145 14.42 -6.75 -15.54
N SER A 146 14.84 -7.56 -14.57
CA SER A 146 14.59 -9.00 -14.64
C SER A 146 13.10 -9.31 -14.60
N HIS A 147 12.65 -10.26 -15.41
CA HIS A 147 11.29 -10.83 -15.34
C HIS A 147 11.39 -12.36 -15.13
N TYR A 148 12.19 -12.74 -14.12
CA TYR A 148 12.41 -14.13 -13.72
C TYR A 148 12.48 -14.27 -12.19
N GLY A 149 11.39 -14.78 -11.60
CA GLY A 149 11.23 -14.81 -10.14
C GLY A 149 11.34 -13.40 -9.55
N THR A 150 11.89 -13.30 -8.34
CA THR A 150 12.09 -12.03 -7.62
C THR A 150 13.39 -11.28 -7.96
N GLN A 151 14.07 -11.67 -9.05
CA GLN A 151 15.49 -11.35 -9.26
C GLN A 151 15.79 -9.84 -9.41
N TYR A 152 14.84 -9.02 -9.87
CA TYR A 152 15.12 -7.58 -10.02
C TYR A 152 15.23 -6.86 -8.68
N CYS A 153 14.63 -7.39 -7.61
CA CYS A 153 14.78 -6.88 -6.25
C CYS A 153 16.25 -6.94 -5.79
N ASP A 154 16.98 -7.98 -6.20
CA ASP A 154 18.41 -8.15 -5.91
C ASP A 154 19.34 -7.27 -6.76
N GLY A 155 18.79 -6.38 -7.60
CA GLY A 155 19.52 -5.27 -8.23
C GLY A 155 19.44 -5.20 -9.75
N LEU A 156 18.85 -6.21 -10.43
CA LEU A 156 18.80 -6.27 -11.90
C LEU A 156 17.69 -5.39 -12.46
N ARG A 157 17.85 -4.08 -12.31
CA ARG A 157 16.90 -3.02 -12.68
C ARG A 157 17.66 -1.73 -13.04
N GLY A 158 17.32 -1.11 -14.16
CA GLY A 158 17.98 0.09 -14.68
C GLY A 158 17.08 0.95 -15.58
N PRO A 159 17.37 2.24 -15.76
CA PRO A 159 16.51 3.14 -16.53
C PRO A 159 16.75 3.03 -18.05
N LEU A 160 15.72 3.33 -18.83
CA LEU A 160 15.74 3.35 -20.29
C LEU A 160 15.08 4.65 -20.78
N VAL A 161 15.77 5.47 -21.57
CA VAL A 161 15.21 6.73 -22.10
C VAL A 161 15.30 6.75 -23.62
N ILE A 162 14.13 6.94 -24.24
CA ILE A 162 13.99 7.09 -25.71
C ILE A 162 13.65 8.55 -25.98
N TYR A 163 14.62 9.32 -26.47
CA TYR A 163 14.46 10.76 -26.73
C TYR A 163 13.69 11.00 -28.05
N ASP A 164 12.72 11.92 -28.06
CA ASP A 164 12.05 12.34 -29.31
C ASP A 164 12.78 13.56 -29.93
N PRO A 165 13.30 13.47 -31.17
CA PRO A 165 13.87 14.62 -31.90
C PRO A 165 12.89 15.76 -32.15
N LYS A 166 11.58 15.56 -31.89
CA LYS A 166 10.48 16.50 -32.08
C LYS A 166 9.66 16.70 -30.79
N ASP A 167 10.28 16.51 -29.62
CA ASP A 167 9.60 16.61 -28.32
C ASP A 167 8.72 17.88 -28.21
N PRO A 168 7.41 17.74 -27.91
CA PRO A 168 6.47 18.86 -27.90
C PRO A 168 6.75 19.89 -26.79
N TYR A 169 7.55 19.53 -25.78
CA TYR A 169 7.87 20.35 -24.62
C TYR A 169 9.32 20.86 -24.58
N LEU A 170 10.04 20.76 -25.70
CA LEU A 170 11.39 21.30 -25.92
C LEU A 170 11.58 22.79 -25.52
N ASN A 171 10.50 23.57 -25.45
CA ASN A 171 10.52 24.97 -25.02
C ASN A 171 10.26 25.19 -23.51
N MET A 172 9.78 24.17 -22.78
CA MET A 172 9.49 24.23 -21.35
C MET A 172 10.74 24.05 -20.47
N TYR A 173 11.81 23.45 -21.01
CA TYR A 173 13.12 23.30 -20.38
C TYR A 173 14.23 23.99 -21.22
N ASP A 174 15.40 24.22 -20.62
CA ASP A 174 16.46 25.08 -21.20
C ASP A 174 17.56 24.32 -21.94
N GLY A 175 17.30 24.00 -23.22
CA GLY A 175 18.38 23.69 -24.17
C GLY A 175 19.44 24.79 -24.26
N LYS A 176 20.66 24.48 -24.70
CA LYS A 176 21.89 25.29 -24.51
C LYS A 176 21.97 26.63 -25.28
N ALA A 177 20.85 27.24 -25.65
CA ALA A 177 20.75 28.46 -26.47
C ALA A 177 20.87 29.79 -25.67
N GLY A 178 21.14 29.74 -24.36
CA GLY A 178 21.09 30.90 -23.45
C GLY A 178 22.22 31.95 -23.52
N ARG A 179 23.14 31.90 -24.49
CA ARG A 179 24.18 32.95 -24.66
C ARG A 179 24.41 33.36 -26.11
N SER A 180 24.30 34.67 -26.34
CA SER A 180 24.24 35.30 -27.66
C SER A 180 25.51 35.18 -28.52
N ARG A 181 25.53 34.22 -29.44
CA ARG A 181 26.08 34.43 -30.79
C ARG A 181 25.48 33.45 -31.80
N ALA A 182 24.96 33.95 -32.91
CA ALA A 182 24.52 33.09 -34.00
C ALA A 182 25.72 32.36 -34.62
N VAL A 183 25.72 31.02 -34.56
CA VAL A 183 26.62 30.13 -35.29
C VAL A 183 25.79 29.43 -36.37
N PRO A 184 26.25 29.33 -37.63
CA PRO A 184 25.44 28.74 -38.70
C PRO A 184 25.18 27.25 -38.48
N LEU A 185 23.94 26.79 -38.71
CA LEU A 185 23.56 25.38 -38.57
C LEU A 185 24.35 24.48 -39.52
N ARG A 186 25.23 23.61 -38.98
CA ARG A 186 25.59 22.32 -39.60
C ARG A 186 25.88 21.25 -38.54
N THR A 187 25.12 20.15 -38.64
CA THR A 187 25.44 18.79 -38.12
C THR A 187 25.45 18.50 -36.61
N ASP A 188 25.20 19.44 -35.70
CA ASP A 188 25.35 19.20 -34.24
C ASP A 188 24.15 19.60 -33.35
N ALA A 189 22.99 19.91 -33.93
CA ALA A 189 21.80 20.40 -33.17
C ALA A 189 21.34 19.47 -32.03
N PHE A 190 21.53 18.15 -32.15
CA PHE A 190 21.17 17.18 -31.11
C PHE A 190 22.03 17.33 -29.84
N ALA A 191 23.27 17.81 -29.95
CA ALA A 191 24.17 18.02 -28.83
C ALA A 191 23.86 19.28 -27.99
N LEU A 192 22.92 20.14 -28.44
CA LEU A 192 22.44 21.28 -27.65
C LEU A 192 21.26 20.95 -26.71
N LEU A 193 20.63 19.77 -26.88
CA LEU A 193 19.53 19.30 -26.04
C LEU A 193 20.02 18.75 -24.68
N LEU A 194 21.10 17.99 -24.72
CA LEU A 194 21.69 17.19 -23.63
C LEU A 194 22.45 18.03 -22.60
N VAL A 195 21.74 18.90 -21.87
CA VAL A 195 22.28 19.72 -20.77
C VAL A 195 21.31 19.88 -19.59
N VAL A 196 20.01 19.63 -19.81
CA VAL A 196 18.94 19.72 -18.82
C VAL A 196 17.85 18.65 -19.02
N ASP A 197 18.14 17.68 -19.88
CA ASP A 197 17.37 16.47 -20.23
C ASP A 197 18.43 15.46 -20.70
N ASP A 198 19.17 14.92 -19.73
CA ASP A 198 20.31 14.01 -19.90
C ASP A 198 20.47 13.05 -18.69
N ASP A 199 21.53 12.26 -18.68
CA ASP A 199 21.91 11.28 -17.67
C ASP A 199 21.85 11.82 -16.22
N SER A 200 22.17 13.11 -16.01
CA SER A 200 22.15 13.76 -14.69
C SER A 200 20.74 14.14 -14.19
N THR A 201 19.75 14.05 -15.08
CA THR A 201 18.33 14.36 -14.82
C THR A 201 17.45 13.13 -14.66
N VAL A 202 18.00 11.92 -14.78
CA VAL A 202 17.30 10.68 -14.44
C VAL A 202 17.30 10.49 -12.92
N ILE A 203 16.12 10.17 -12.36
CA ILE A 203 15.91 9.89 -10.93
C ILE A 203 15.28 8.50 -10.81
N THR A 204 16.06 7.50 -10.41
CA THR A 204 15.55 6.17 -10.05
C THR A 204 15.26 6.10 -8.55
N LEU A 205 14.05 5.70 -8.17
CA LEU A 205 13.67 5.33 -6.80
C LEU A 205 13.56 3.80 -6.70
N GLY A 206 14.18 3.21 -5.69
CA GLY A 206 14.06 1.77 -5.42
C GLY A 206 14.21 1.44 -3.95
N ASP A 207 13.54 0.37 -3.54
CA ASP A 207 13.84 -0.38 -2.32
C ASP A 207 15.25 -0.98 -2.33
N TRP A 208 15.76 -1.27 -1.13
CA TRP A 208 16.90 -2.16 -0.91
C TRP A 208 16.61 -3.10 0.25
N TYR A 209 17.04 -4.35 0.12
CA TYR A 209 16.88 -5.40 1.12
C TYR A 209 18.26 -5.96 1.49
N HIS A 210 18.57 -6.13 2.77
CA HIS A 210 19.84 -6.70 3.25
C HIS A 210 19.91 -8.23 3.06
N VAL A 211 18.76 -8.88 2.87
CA VAL A 211 18.60 -10.32 2.61
C VAL A 211 18.31 -10.56 1.12
N PRO A 212 18.91 -11.56 0.46
CA PRO A 212 18.59 -11.93 -0.93
C PRO A 212 17.11 -12.27 -1.14
N SER A 213 16.52 -11.80 -2.23
CA SER A 213 15.06 -11.81 -2.44
C SER A 213 14.38 -13.17 -2.28
N PRO A 214 14.97 -14.34 -2.67
CA PRO A 214 14.32 -15.63 -2.47
C PRO A 214 14.26 -16.07 -1.00
N SER A 215 15.06 -15.44 -0.14
CA SER A 215 15.15 -15.69 1.29
C SER A 215 14.30 -14.72 2.13
N ILE A 216 13.62 -13.76 1.48
CA ILE A 216 12.65 -12.88 2.13
C ILE A 216 11.35 -13.65 2.41
N GLY A 217 10.72 -13.38 3.55
CA GLY A 217 9.46 -14.01 3.96
C GLY A 217 8.24 -13.50 3.19
N ARG A 218 7.04 -13.93 3.60
CA ARG A 218 5.75 -13.53 2.98
C ARG A 218 5.47 -12.03 2.94
N ILE A 219 6.13 -11.25 3.80
CA ILE A 219 6.00 -9.80 3.87
C ILE A 219 7.40 -9.25 3.61
N ALA A 220 7.59 -8.62 2.47
CA ALA A 220 8.77 -7.85 2.19
C ALA A 220 8.70 -6.52 2.95
N MET A 221 9.83 -6.08 3.49
CA MET A 221 10.03 -4.75 4.04
C MET A 221 11.46 -4.34 3.72
N SER A 222 11.63 -3.21 3.06
CA SER A 222 12.96 -2.70 2.65
C SER A 222 13.69 -2.05 3.81
N ASP A 223 15.00 -2.26 3.86
CA ASP A 223 15.89 -1.68 4.87
C ASP A 223 16.22 -0.21 4.56
N ALA A 224 16.38 0.10 3.27
CA ALA A 224 16.60 1.46 2.77
C ALA A 224 15.75 1.79 1.54
N THR A 225 15.58 3.10 1.32
CA THR A 225 15.19 3.67 0.02
C THR A 225 16.45 4.21 -0.66
N LEU A 226 16.70 3.78 -1.88
CA LEU A 226 17.77 4.28 -2.74
C LEU A 226 17.23 5.29 -3.74
N ILE A 227 17.88 6.44 -3.82
CA ILE A 227 17.70 7.44 -4.88
C ILE A 227 18.99 7.44 -5.71
N ASN A 228 18.90 7.17 -7.01
CA ASN A 228 20.05 6.95 -7.90
C ASN A 228 21.09 5.96 -7.34
N GLY A 229 20.62 4.87 -6.71
CA GLY A 229 21.45 3.81 -6.15
C GLY A 229 22.21 4.17 -4.88
N LYS A 230 21.83 5.23 -4.18
CA LYS A 230 22.38 5.64 -2.89
C LYS A 230 21.26 5.91 -1.89
N GLY A 231 21.45 5.51 -0.63
CA GLY A 231 20.50 5.74 0.44
C GLY A 231 21.11 5.57 1.82
N ARG A 232 20.29 5.51 2.86
CA ARG A 232 20.66 5.17 4.25
C ARG A 232 19.52 4.32 4.82
N TYR A 233 19.83 3.27 5.58
CA TYR A 233 18.86 2.50 6.36
C TYR A 233 18.73 3.06 7.79
N VAL A 234 17.63 2.76 8.48
CA VAL A 234 17.42 3.24 9.87
C VAL A 234 18.45 2.58 10.78
N HIS A 235 19.08 3.37 11.65
CA HIS A 235 20.24 2.97 12.49
C HIS A 235 21.52 2.58 11.71
N GLY A 236 21.55 2.74 10.39
CA GLY A 236 22.72 2.50 9.55
C GLY A 236 23.81 3.59 9.62
N PRO A 237 24.96 3.36 8.97
CA PRO A 237 26.04 4.34 8.87
C PRO A 237 25.66 5.53 7.99
N LEU A 238 26.27 6.69 8.27
CA LEU A 238 26.11 7.89 7.43
C LEU A 238 26.96 7.78 6.17
N VAL A 239 26.42 7.15 5.12
CA VAL A 239 27.04 7.11 3.79
C VAL A 239 26.68 8.33 2.93
N ASP A 240 27.44 8.56 1.86
CA ASP A 240 27.17 9.59 0.85
C ASP A 240 25.83 9.37 0.14
N LEU A 241 24.93 10.36 0.20
CA LEU A 241 23.68 10.37 -0.56
C LEU A 241 23.90 10.74 -2.03
N ALA A 242 22.88 10.52 -2.88
CA ALA A 242 22.88 11.01 -4.25
C ALA A 242 22.78 12.55 -4.31
N VAL A 243 23.37 13.14 -5.34
CA VAL A 243 23.35 14.59 -5.56
C VAL A 243 22.86 14.90 -6.98
N LEU A 244 21.71 15.56 -7.08
CA LEU A 244 21.20 16.14 -8.33
C LEU A 244 21.71 17.58 -8.41
N GLN A 245 22.34 17.98 -9.51
CA GLN A 245 23.01 19.28 -9.63
C GLN A 245 22.29 20.22 -10.61
N VAL A 246 21.97 21.43 -10.15
CA VAL A 246 21.23 22.43 -10.96
C VAL A 246 21.92 23.80 -10.97
N GLU A 247 21.78 24.55 -12.08
CA GLU A 247 22.19 25.95 -12.17
C GLU A 247 20.98 26.88 -11.95
N GLN A 248 21.15 27.91 -11.11
CA GLN A 248 20.09 28.86 -10.79
C GLN A 248 19.54 29.58 -12.03
N GLY A 249 18.22 29.68 -12.15
CA GLY A 249 17.52 30.31 -13.26
C GLY A 249 17.37 29.43 -14.50
N ARG A 250 17.65 28.12 -14.41
CA ARG A 250 17.36 27.13 -15.47
C ARG A 250 16.14 26.28 -15.17
N ARG A 251 15.59 25.68 -16.22
CA ARG A 251 14.49 24.73 -16.23
C ARG A 251 15.00 23.37 -16.71
N TYR A 252 14.77 22.33 -15.92
CA TYR A 252 15.24 20.96 -16.14
C TYR A 252 14.05 20.01 -16.31
N ARG A 253 14.14 19.07 -17.26
CA ARG A 253 13.24 17.90 -17.32
C ARG A 253 13.86 16.78 -16.49
N PHE A 254 13.40 16.59 -15.26
CA PHE A 254 13.75 15.39 -14.51
C PHE A 254 12.86 14.23 -14.93
N ARG A 255 13.45 13.03 -14.99
CA ARG A 255 12.81 11.78 -15.40
C ARG A 255 12.74 10.84 -14.20
N LEU A 256 11.61 10.87 -13.48
CA LEU A 256 11.38 10.06 -12.30
C LEU A 256 10.92 8.66 -12.68
N ILE A 257 11.56 7.64 -12.11
CA ILE A 257 11.34 6.23 -12.42
C ILE A 257 11.28 5.46 -11.11
N SER A 258 10.18 4.77 -10.84
CA SER A 258 10.13 3.78 -9.78
C SER A 258 10.61 2.44 -10.33
N ILE A 259 11.82 2.06 -9.95
CA ILE A 259 12.39 0.73 -10.19
C ILE A 259 12.07 -0.22 -9.01
N SER A 260 11.01 0.07 -8.25
CA SER A 260 10.64 -0.63 -7.01
C SER A 260 10.10 -2.04 -7.25
N CYS A 261 10.38 -2.96 -6.33
CA CYS A 261 9.79 -4.29 -6.24
C CYS A 261 8.50 -4.35 -5.42
N ASP A 262 8.23 -3.34 -4.58
CA ASP A 262 7.10 -3.36 -3.64
C ASP A 262 6.66 -1.93 -3.26
N PRO A 263 7.42 -1.16 -2.46
CA PRO A 263 6.93 0.10 -1.92
C PRO A 263 6.61 1.13 -3.01
N ASN A 264 5.54 1.88 -2.78
CA ASN A 264 5.28 3.15 -3.46
C ASN A 264 5.88 4.29 -2.64
N PHE A 265 6.39 5.31 -3.32
CA PHE A 265 7.05 6.45 -2.70
C PHE A 265 6.20 7.72 -2.83
N ILE A 266 6.15 8.53 -1.77
CA ILE A 266 5.73 9.93 -1.85
C ILE A 266 6.98 10.76 -2.15
N PHE A 267 7.15 11.12 -3.41
CA PHE A 267 8.26 11.91 -3.92
C PHE A 267 7.99 13.41 -3.83
N SER A 268 8.98 14.19 -3.37
CA SER A 268 8.94 15.67 -3.36
C SER A 268 10.34 16.28 -3.33
N ILE A 269 10.45 17.59 -3.57
CA ILE A 269 11.71 18.33 -3.51
C ILE A 269 11.46 19.64 -2.73
N ASP A 270 12.19 19.84 -1.63
CA ASP A 270 11.98 20.98 -0.72
C ASP A 270 12.04 22.31 -1.48
N GLY A 271 11.00 23.14 -1.31
CA GLY A 271 10.90 24.47 -1.94
C GLY A 271 10.66 24.50 -3.47
N HIS A 272 10.51 23.35 -4.14
CA HIS A 272 10.37 23.29 -5.59
C HIS A 272 9.01 22.72 -6.02
N LYS A 273 8.49 23.19 -7.16
CA LYS A 273 7.33 22.58 -7.83
C LYS A 273 7.76 21.69 -8.99
N MET A 274 6.94 20.68 -9.28
CA MET A 274 7.17 19.71 -10.36
C MET A 274 6.06 19.85 -11.39
N THR A 275 6.37 20.28 -12.61
CA THR A 275 5.36 20.37 -13.69
C THR A 275 5.44 19.13 -14.58
N ILE A 276 4.60 18.14 -14.28
CA ILE A 276 4.52 16.87 -15.01
C ILE A 276 4.13 17.14 -16.46
N ILE A 277 4.83 16.52 -17.40
CA ILE A 277 4.61 16.61 -18.85
C ILE A 277 4.53 15.23 -19.56
N GLU A 278 4.79 14.15 -18.82
CA GLU A 278 4.84 12.78 -19.31
C GLU A 278 4.52 11.82 -18.17
N VAL A 279 3.81 10.72 -18.46
CA VAL A 279 3.43 9.67 -17.52
C VAL A 279 3.62 8.33 -18.22
N ASP A 280 4.41 7.42 -17.66
CA ASP A 280 4.67 6.07 -18.20
C ASP A 280 4.96 6.04 -19.73
N GLY A 281 5.70 7.02 -20.26
CA GLY A 281 6.03 7.15 -21.69
C GLY A 281 4.98 7.87 -22.55
N GLU A 282 3.83 8.26 -22.01
CA GLU A 282 2.79 9.03 -22.71
C GLU A 282 2.90 10.52 -22.37
N TYR A 283 2.91 11.40 -23.37
CA TYR A 283 2.91 12.86 -23.15
C TYR A 283 1.57 13.33 -22.57
N THR A 284 1.59 14.03 -21.45
CA THR A 284 0.41 14.63 -20.80
C THR A 284 0.38 16.14 -20.98
N ARG A 285 -0.79 16.76 -20.80
CA ARG A 285 -0.91 18.21 -20.59
C ARG A 285 -0.15 18.63 -19.31
N PRO A 286 0.50 19.81 -19.27
CA PRO A 286 1.33 20.18 -18.13
C PRO A 286 0.53 20.32 -16.82
N LEU A 287 0.91 19.56 -15.79
CA LEU A 287 0.27 19.57 -14.47
C LEU A 287 1.29 19.88 -13.37
N THR A 288 1.17 21.03 -12.72
CA THR A 288 2.10 21.46 -11.67
C THR A 288 1.67 20.98 -10.28
N VAL A 289 2.43 20.04 -9.73
CA VAL A 289 2.24 19.43 -8.39
C VAL A 289 3.39 19.81 -7.44
N GLU A 290 3.22 19.49 -6.15
CA GLU A 290 4.24 19.67 -5.10
C GLU A 290 4.75 18.32 -4.55
N SER A 291 3.95 17.25 -4.64
CA SER A 291 4.38 15.87 -4.38
C SER A 291 3.74 14.89 -5.37
N ILE A 292 4.41 13.77 -5.61
CA ILE A 292 4.00 12.70 -6.52
C ILE A 292 4.00 11.39 -5.73
N GLN A 293 2.85 10.71 -5.62
CA GLN A 293 2.86 9.31 -5.20
C GLN A 293 3.15 8.45 -6.44
N ILE A 294 4.23 7.69 -6.39
CA ILE A 294 4.73 6.86 -7.51
C ILE A 294 4.82 5.40 -7.07
N PHE A 295 4.10 4.52 -7.75
CA PHE A 295 4.05 3.09 -7.47
C PHE A 295 5.14 2.32 -8.23
N ALA A 296 5.38 1.04 -7.89
CA ALA A 296 6.29 0.16 -8.63
C ALA A 296 6.02 0.21 -10.16
N GLY A 297 7.08 0.35 -10.95
CA GLY A 297 7.03 0.42 -12.42
C GLY A 297 6.52 1.73 -13.06
N GLN A 298 6.00 2.69 -12.29
CA GLN A 298 5.54 3.98 -12.83
C GLN A 298 6.70 4.94 -13.16
N ARG A 299 6.47 5.85 -14.11
CA ARG A 299 7.41 6.92 -14.50
C ARG A 299 6.70 8.26 -14.69
N TYR A 300 7.39 9.36 -14.40
CA TYR A 300 6.93 10.72 -14.63
C TYR A 300 8.08 11.62 -15.12
N SER A 301 7.97 12.26 -16.29
CA SER A 301 8.83 13.43 -16.58
C SER A 301 8.19 14.68 -16.00
N PHE A 302 8.95 15.47 -15.24
CA PHE A 302 8.52 16.77 -14.74
C PHE A 302 9.55 17.87 -15.02
N VAL A 303 9.06 19.07 -15.33
CA VAL A 303 9.87 20.27 -15.41
C VAL A 303 10.02 20.88 -14.02
N LEU A 304 11.25 21.00 -13.55
CA LEU A 304 11.65 21.76 -12.36
C LEU A 304 12.30 23.07 -12.79
N HIS A 305 11.88 24.18 -12.18
CA HIS A 305 12.52 25.48 -12.32
C HIS A 305 13.46 25.71 -11.13
N ALA A 306 14.74 25.93 -11.39
CA ALA A 306 15.77 26.17 -10.38
C ALA A 306 15.79 27.67 -9.99
N ASP A 307 14.64 28.21 -9.59
CA ASP A 307 14.46 29.64 -9.27
C ASP A 307 14.67 30.00 -7.79
N GLN A 308 14.92 29.00 -6.94
CA GLN A 308 15.16 29.22 -5.52
C GLN A 308 16.57 29.82 -5.27
N LYS A 309 16.87 30.09 -4.00
CA LYS A 309 18.19 30.55 -3.55
C LYS A 309 19.25 29.50 -3.91
N VAL A 310 20.49 29.93 -4.19
CA VAL A 310 21.63 29.00 -4.28
C VAL A 310 21.87 28.38 -2.90
N ASP A 311 21.45 27.14 -2.75
CA ASP A 311 21.56 26.35 -1.52
C ASP A 311 21.51 24.84 -1.81
N ASN A 312 21.51 24.03 -0.75
CA ASN A 312 21.15 22.61 -0.81
C ASN A 312 19.70 22.40 -0.36
N TYR A 313 18.96 21.54 -1.06
CA TYR A 313 17.55 21.21 -0.78
C TYR A 313 17.37 19.69 -0.71
N TRP A 314 16.54 19.18 0.18
CA TRP A 314 16.23 17.75 0.22
C TRP A 314 15.35 17.33 -0.97
N VAL A 315 15.77 16.27 -1.64
CA VAL A 315 14.95 15.42 -2.50
C VAL A 315 14.45 14.28 -1.61
N ARG A 316 13.15 14.05 -1.53
CA ARG A 316 12.51 13.16 -0.57
C ARG A 316 11.71 12.08 -1.29
N ALA A 317 11.78 10.84 -0.84
CA ALA A 317 11.02 9.71 -1.36
C ALA A 317 10.58 8.80 -0.20
N LEU A 318 9.50 9.16 0.50
CA LEU A 318 9.03 8.38 1.66
C LEU A 318 8.27 7.12 1.20
N PRO A 319 8.72 5.89 1.54
CA PRO A 319 8.00 4.66 1.20
C PRO A 319 6.77 4.46 2.10
N ASN A 320 5.78 3.69 1.63
CA ASN A 320 4.63 3.25 2.43
C ASN A 320 5.00 2.16 3.46
N SER A 321 6.00 1.32 3.17
CA SER A 321 6.49 0.21 4.01
C SER A 321 7.99 0.33 4.30
N GLY A 322 8.55 -0.56 5.12
CA GLY A 322 9.99 -0.65 5.36
C GLY A 322 10.38 -0.96 6.81
N GLN A 323 11.57 -1.56 6.97
CA GLN A 323 12.11 -2.06 8.23
C GLN A 323 12.41 -0.93 9.22
N HIS A 324 12.44 -1.27 10.52
CA HIS A 324 12.88 -0.38 11.60
C HIS A 324 12.19 1.00 11.65
N GLY A 325 11.03 1.15 10.99
CA GLY A 325 10.30 2.40 10.87
C GLY A 325 10.72 3.31 9.70
N LEU A 326 11.34 2.77 8.64
CA LEU A 326 11.76 3.53 7.44
C LEU A 326 10.64 4.43 6.87
N SER A 327 9.40 3.95 6.83
CA SER A 327 8.24 4.71 6.32
C SER A 327 7.76 5.88 7.20
N ARG A 328 8.49 6.23 8.28
CA ARG A 328 8.04 7.22 9.29
C ARG A 328 8.62 8.63 9.15
N GLY A 329 9.65 8.84 8.33
CA GLY A 329 10.28 10.15 8.15
C GLY A 329 11.66 10.09 7.46
N PHE A 330 12.48 11.13 7.69
CA PHE A 330 13.77 11.32 7.02
C PHE A 330 14.96 11.38 8.00
N VAL A 331 14.84 10.73 9.15
CA VAL A 331 15.83 10.72 10.24
C VAL A 331 17.22 10.35 9.71
N ASN A 332 18.24 11.15 10.04
CA ASN A 332 19.62 10.99 9.56
C ASN A 332 19.78 10.98 8.02
N GLY A 333 18.80 11.48 7.26
CA GLY A 333 18.81 11.45 5.80
C GLY A 333 18.46 10.10 5.19
N THR A 334 17.72 9.24 5.90
CA THR A 334 16.98 8.14 5.25
C THR A 334 16.00 8.71 4.21
N ASN A 335 15.61 7.91 3.21
CA ASN A 335 14.61 8.30 2.20
C ASN A 335 14.93 9.60 1.43
N SER A 336 16.21 9.99 1.35
CA SER A 336 16.63 11.34 0.97
C SER A 336 17.81 11.37 -0.01
N ALA A 337 17.86 12.42 -0.82
CA ALA A 337 18.99 12.83 -1.65
C ALA A 337 19.08 14.37 -1.70
N ILE A 338 20.11 14.90 -2.36
CA ILE A 338 20.45 16.34 -2.29
C ILE A 338 20.24 17.00 -3.66
N LEU A 339 19.33 17.96 -3.77
CA LEU A 339 19.32 18.91 -4.89
C LEU A 339 20.28 20.06 -4.56
N ARG A 340 21.43 20.11 -5.25
CA ARG A 340 22.51 21.06 -5.00
C ARG A 340 22.58 22.11 -6.10
N TYR A 341 22.39 23.37 -5.73
CA TYR A 341 22.60 24.48 -6.65
C TYR A 341 24.09 24.70 -6.93
N LEU A 342 24.44 25.10 -8.16
CA LEU A 342 25.81 25.41 -8.55
C LEU A 342 26.36 26.60 -7.72
N ARG A 343 27.44 26.33 -6.97
CA ARG A 343 28.08 27.19 -5.93
C ARG A 343 27.45 27.14 -4.53
N ALA A 344 26.48 26.28 -4.27
CA ALA A 344 26.11 25.93 -2.89
C ALA A 344 27.27 25.20 -2.20
N PRO A 345 27.41 25.28 -0.86
CA PRO A 345 28.45 24.55 -0.14
C PRO A 345 28.24 23.03 -0.25
N ILE A 346 29.32 22.26 -0.13
CA ILE A 346 29.23 20.80 -0.01
C ILE A 346 28.79 20.47 1.43
N GLY A 347 27.67 19.75 1.55
CA GLY A 347 27.04 19.37 2.82
C GLY A 347 25.59 18.93 2.61
N ASP A 348 24.99 18.37 3.65
CA ASP A 348 23.57 17.98 3.67
C ASP A 348 22.67 19.24 3.77
N PRO A 349 21.46 19.24 3.17
CA PRO A 349 20.50 20.34 3.28
C PRO A 349 20.05 20.63 4.71
N VAL A 350 19.87 21.92 5.01
CA VAL A 350 19.19 22.42 6.22
C VAL A 350 17.75 22.88 5.93
N SER A 351 17.17 22.45 4.79
CA SER A 351 15.79 22.75 4.44
C SER A 351 14.81 21.93 5.29
N SER A 352 13.86 22.61 5.93
CA SER A 352 12.66 21.95 6.44
C SER A 352 11.80 21.51 5.26
N PRO A 353 11.07 20.39 5.34
CA PRO A 353 9.90 20.22 4.48
C PRO A 353 8.90 21.29 4.93
N ASP A 354 8.71 22.34 4.13
CA ASP A 354 7.67 23.34 4.37
C ASP A 354 7.20 23.98 3.05
N VAL A 355 5.94 24.37 3.03
CA VAL A 355 5.22 24.79 1.82
C VAL A 355 5.47 26.27 1.52
N LEU A 356 5.55 26.61 0.22
CA LEU A 356 5.82 27.94 -0.31
C LEU A 356 5.07 29.07 0.44
N ALA A 357 5.85 29.93 1.08
CA ALA A 357 5.36 30.89 2.07
C ALA A 357 4.62 32.10 1.46
N THR A 358 3.31 31.96 1.23
CA THR A 358 2.41 33.11 0.92
C THR A 358 1.08 33.11 1.68
N SER A 359 1.10 33.06 3.01
CA SER A 359 0.16 33.87 3.82
C SER A 359 0.76 34.19 5.20
N LYS A 360 0.57 35.41 5.71
CA LYS A 360 1.03 35.79 7.04
C LYS A 360 -0.05 35.49 8.08
N LEU A 361 0.29 34.66 9.07
CA LEU A 361 -0.25 34.79 10.43
C LEU A 361 0.93 35.02 11.39
N PRO A 362 0.78 35.83 12.46
CA PRO A 362 1.92 36.19 13.30
C PRO A 362 2.39 35.03 14.18
N LEU A 363 3.71 34.85 14.28
CA LEU A 363 4.33 33.96 15.27
C LEU A 363 4.06 34.48 16.69
N GLY A 364 3.63 33.59 17.57
CA GLY A 364 3.34 33.85 18.99
C GLY A 364 4.23 33.00 19.88
N ASP A 365 5.39 33.57 20.22
CA ASP A 365 6.41 33.09 21.16
C ASP A 365 7.15 31.76 20.87
N LYS A 366 8.23 31.54 21.63
CA LYS A 366 9.18 30.43 21.48
C LYS A 366 9.32 29.64 22.78
N ASP A 367 9.23 28.32 22.69
CA ASP A 367 9.89 27.41 23.62
C ASP A 367 10.35 26.16 22.86
N SER A 368 11.48 25.57 23.27
CA SER A 368 12.28 24.67 22.44
C SER A 368 12.35 23.24 22.98
N ASP A 369 11.46 22.36 22.50
CA ASP A 369 11.69 20.90 22.44
C ASP A 369 10.68 20.22 21.46
N SER A 370 10.78 20.54 20.16
CA SER A 370 9.74 20.17 19.18
C SER A 370 10.27 19.75 17.81
N ASP A 371 11.17 18.77 17.79
CA ASP A 371 11.65 18.13 16.56
C ASP A 371 10.99 16.76 16.30
N CYS A 372 11.15 16.21 15.09
CA CYS A 372 10.74 14.84 14.71
C CYS A 372 9.23 14.48 14.81
N ARG A 373 8.27 15.43 14.74
CA ARG A 373 6.82 15.12 14.71
C ARG A 373 5.94 15.78 13.63
N ASN A 374 6.47 16.72 12.84
CA ASN A 374 5.66 17.39 11.81
C ASN A 374 5.86 16.84 10.37
N GLU A 375 6.98 16.17 10.06
CA GLU A 375 7.36 15.84 8.66
C GLU A 375 6.28 15.04 7.90
N THR A 376 5.73 13.98 8.51
CA THR A 376 4.69 13.12 7.88
C THR A 376 3.35 13.81 7.69
N ALA A 377 3.09 14.93 8.38
CA ALA A 377 1.91 15.76 8.13
C ALA A 377 2.12 16.73 6.95
N ILE A 378 3.36 17.14 6.66
CA ILE A 378 3.68 18.17 5.65
C ILE A 378 3.78 17.58 4.24
N LEU A 379 4.19 16.31 4.08
CA LEU A 379 4.20 15.63 2.79
C LEU A 379 2.81 15.54 2.12
N ARG A 380 1.73 15.58 2.92
CA ARG A 380 0.35 15.75 2.44
C ARG A 380 0.09 17.22 2.08
N SER A 381 0.88 17.74 1.14
CA SER A 381 0.63 19.06 0.51
C SER A 381 -0.80 19.11 -0.04
N ARG A 382 -1.38 20.31 -0.04
CA ARG A 382 -2.66 20.61 -0.71
C ARG A 382 -2.63 20.36 -2.23
N ASN A 383 -1.45 20.13 -2.81
CA ASN A 383 -1.21 19.96 -4.24
C ASN A 383 -0.37 18.70 -4.55
N MET A 384 -0.62 17.60 -3.83
CA MET A 384 -0.20 16.25 -4.21
C MET A 384 -0.89 15.83 -5.52
N LEU A 385 -0.18 15.07 -6.36
CA LEU A 385 -0.72 14.51 -7.60
C LEU A 385 -1.96 13.63 -7.35
N ARG A 386 -3.00 13.83 -8.16
CA ARG A 386 -4.11 12.89 -8.36
C ARG A 386 -4.11 12.43 -9.81
N GLU A 387 -4.26 11.13 -10.03
CA GLU A 387 -4.12 10.54 -11.35
C GLU A 387 -5.13 11.12 -12.37
N ARG A 388 -6.38 11.29 -11.97
CA ARG A 388 -7.48 11.81 -12.80
C ARG A 388 -7.28 13.22 -13.36
N ASP A 389 -6.42 14.02 -12.72
CA ASP A 389 -6.17 15.40 -13.12
C ASP A 389 -5.15 15.45 -14.29
N LEU A 390 -4.45 14.33 -14.56
CA LEU A 390 -3.62 14.10 -15.74
C LEU A 390 -4.50 13.85 -16.97
N GLN A 391 -4.06 14.38 -18.11
CA GLN A 391 -4.79 14.28 -19.38
C GLN A 391 -3.78 14.10 -20.52
N PRO A 392 -3.99 13.23 -21.52
CA PRO A 392 -3.06 13.06 -22.64
C PRO A 392 -2.96 14.34 -23.47
N LEU A 393 -1.78 14.58 -24.04
CA LEU A 393 -1.55 15.70 -24.96
C LEU A 393 -2.20 15.45 -26.34
N VAL A 394 -2.14 14.21 -26.82
CA VAL A 394 -2.56 13.79 -28.17
C VAL A 394 -3.59 12.66 -28.07
N ASN A 395 -4.62 12.70 -28.92
CA ASN A 395 -5.71 11.72 -28.99
C ASN A 395 -6.24 11.31 -27.59
N PRO A 396 -6.80 12.25 -26.80
CA PRO A 396 -7.01 12.06 -25.38
C PRO A 396 -8.23 11.19 -25.01
N SER A 397 -9.18 10.99 -25.91
CA SER A 397 -10.38 10.19 -25.64
C SER A 397 -10.04 8.70 -25.49
N ALA A 398 -10.75 8.03 -24.59
CA ALA A 398 -10.63 6.58 -24.44
C ALA A 398 -11.16 5.85 -25.70
N PRO A 399 -10.61 4.67 -26.04
CA PRO A 399 -11.11 3.88 -27.15
C PRO A 399 -12.54 3.36 -26.89
N GLY A 400 -13.23 3.04 -27.99
CA GLY A 400 -14.64 2.64 -27.98
C GLY A 400 -15.62 3.79 -27.77
N LYS A 401 -16.81 3.47 -27.26
CA LYS A 401 -17.90 4.44 -27.08
C LYS A 401 -17.85 5.04 -25.67
N PRO A 402 -18.14 6.34 -25.49
CA PRO A 402 -17.92 7.06 -24.23
C PRO A 402 -19.05 6.83 -23.20
N TYR A 403 -19.32 5.57 -22.86
CA TYR A 403 -20.28 5.16 -21.83
C TYR A 403 -19.92 3.76 -21.27
N PRO A 404 -20.43 3.38 -20.07
CA PRO A 404 -20.23 2.03 -19.50
C PRO A 404 -20.89 0.94 -20.34
N GLY A 405 -20.17 -0.13 -20.68
CA GLY A 405 -20.64 -1.08 -21.72
C GLY A 405 -20.38 -0.59 -23.16
N GLY A 406 -19.45 0.36 -23.32
CA GLY A 406 -19.09 0.97 -24.61
C GLY A 406 -17.92 0.32 -25.35
N ALA A 407 -17.35 -0.78 -24.83
CA ALA A 407 -16.28 -1.55 -25.44
C ALA A 407 -16.83 -2.77 -26.23
N ASP A 408 -15.95 -3.55 -26.85
CA ASP A 408 -16.31 -4.81 -27.52
C ASP A 408 -16.16 -6.02 -26.59
N VAL A 409 -15.17 -5.99 -25.70
CA VAL A 409 -14.84 -7.04 -24.75
C VAL A 409 -14.80 -6.44 -23.34
N HIS A 410 -15.48 -7.07 -22.38
CA HIS A 410 -15.48 -6.65 -20.98
C HIS A 410 -14.91 -7.77 -20.12
N ILE A 411 -13.91 -7.43 -19.31
CA ILE A 411 -13.21 -8.36 -18.41
C ILE A 411 -13.30 -7.82 -16.98
N HIS A 412 -13.58 -8.70 -16.03
CA HIS A 412 -13.60 -8.39 -14.62
C HIS A 412 -12.60 -9.31 -13.91
N LEU A 413 -11.69 -8.72 -13.14
CA LEU A 413 -10.63 -9.43 -12.42
C LEU A 413 -10.88 -9.28 -10.92
N ASN A 414 -11.69 -10.18 -10.37
CA ASN A 414 -11.99 -10.18 -8.94
C ASN A 414 -10.84 -10.81 -8.17
N LEU A 415 -10.23 -10.06 -7.27
CA LEU A 415 -8.98 -10.43 -6.59
C LEU A 415 -9.26 -11.00 -5.19
N SER A 416 -8.51 -12.03 -4.79
CA SER A 416 -8.47 -12.50 -3.40
C SER A 416 -7.09 -13.07 -3.03
N ALA A 417 -6.91 -13.47 -1.78
CA ALA A 417 -5.68 -14.09 -1.28
C ALA A 417 -6.02 -15.25 -0.33
N ASN A 418 -5.18 -16.27 -0.26
CA ASN A 418 -5.29 -17.39 0.66
C ASN A 418 -3.91 -17.92 1.10
N GLU A 419 -3.87 -19.08 1.76
CA GLU A 419 -2.63 -19.69 2.24
C GLU A 419 -1.62 -19.99 1.12
N ASN A 420 -2.04 -20.19 -0.13
CA ASN A 420 -1.16 -20.51 -1.26
C ASN A 420 -0.66 -19.26 -2.02
N GLY A 421 -1.20 -18.07 -1.74
CA GLY A 421 -0.83 -16.83 -2.42
C GLY A 421 -2.05 -16.00 -2.85
N PHE A 422 -1.89 -15.25 -3.93
CA PHE A 422 -2.95 -14.43 -4.52
C PHE A 422 -3.79 -15.22 -5.53
N LEU A 423 -5.01 -14.74 -5.79
CA LEU A 423 -5.90 -15.32 -6.79
C LEU A 423 -6.58 -14.24 -7.63
N VAL A 424 -6.61 -14.45 -8.95
CA VAL A 424 -7.44 -13.69 -9.89
C VAL A 424 -8.60 -14.59 -10.32
N ASN A 425 -9.83 -14.13 -10.15
CA ASN A 425 -11.05 -14.90 -10.47
C ASN A 425 -11.08 -16.32 -9.86
N GLY A 426 -10.47 -16.48 -8.67
CA GLY A 426 -10.41 -17.74 -7.91
C GLY A 426 -9.31 -18.72 -8.35
N ARG A 427 -8.34 -18.30 -9.17
CA ARG A 427 -7.15 -19.09 -9.54
C ARG A 427 -5.86 -18.35 -9.22
N ASN A 428 -4.85 -19.10 -8.79
CA ASN A 428 -3.49 -18.62 -8.53
C ASN A 428 -2.66 -18.84 -9.80
N PHE A 429 -2.07 -17.78 -10.37
CA PHE A 429 -1.28 -17.91 -11.59
C PHE A 429 0.04 -18.62 -11.32
N SER A 430 0.39 -19.59 -12.17
CA SER A 430 1.70 -20.22 -12.17
C SER A 430 2.24 -20.25 -13.60
N ALA A 431 3.47 -19.77 -13.77
CA ALA A 431 4.11 -19.70 -15.08
C ALA A 431 4.22 -21.11 -15.70
N PRO A 432 3.77 -21.32 -16.95
CA PRO A 432 3.80 -22.63 -17.57
C PRO A 432 5.23 -23.00 -17.98
N PRO A 433 5.63 -24.29 -17.92
CA PRO A 433 6.98 -24.72 -18.30
C PRO A 433 7.26 -24.52 -19.81
N VAL A 434 6.22 -24.53 -20.64
CA VAL A 434 6.29 -24.14 -22.06
C VAL A 434 5.70 -22.73 -22.17
N PRO A 435 6.46 -21.70 -22.61
CA PRO A 435 5.97 -20.33 -22.67
C PRO A 435 4.71 -20.18 -23.50
N VAL A 436 3.79 -19.29 -23.10
CA VAL A 436 2.51 -19.08 -23.82
C VAL A 436 2.75 -18.78 -25.32
N LEU A 437 3.79 -18.02 -25.67
CA LEU A 437 4.16 -17.77 -27.06
C LEU A 437 4.55 -19.07 -27.80
N LEU A 438 5.39 -19.92 -27.20
CA LEU A 438 5.77 -21.20 -27.79
C LEU A 438 4.56 -22.14 -27.96
N GLN A 439 3.60 -22.11 -27.04
CA GLN A 439 2.32 -22.83 -27.20
C GLN A 439 1.51 -22.32 -28.40
N VAL A 440 1.41 -20.98 -28.58
CA VAL A 440 0.71 -20.36 -29.71
C VAL A 440 1.40 -20.65 -31.05
N LEU A 441 2.73 -20.54 -31.10
CA LEU A 441 3.52 -20.90 -32.29
C LEU A 441 3.35 -22.40 -32.63
N SER A 442 3.24 -23.26 -31.62
CA SER A 442 2.93 -24.70 -31.76
C SER A 442 1.47 -25.02 -32.13
N GLY A 443 0.60 -24.02 -32.29
CA GLY A 443 -0.78 -24.18 -32.78
C GLY A 443 -1.88 -24.20 -31.72
N ALA A 444 -1.59 -23.85 -30.46
CA ALA A 444 -2.62 -23.63 -29.46
C ALA A 444 -3.26 -22.24 -29.65
N HIS A 445 -4.51 -22.19 -30.11
CA HIS A 445 -5.15 -20.92 -30.48
C HIS A 445 -6.22 -20.43 -29.50
N ALA A 446 -6.94 -21.31 -28.82
CA ALA A 446 -8.03 -20.94 -27.93
C ALA A 446 -7.63 -21.04 -26.46
N ALA A 447 -8.33 -20.31 -25.58
CA ALA A 447 -8.03 -20.24 -24.15
C ALA A 447 -8.05 -21.61 -23.45
N GLN A 448 -8.90 -22.55 -23.90
CA GLN A 448 -8.92 -23.91 -23.35
C GLN A 448 -7.74 -24.78 -23.82
N ASP A 449 -6.99 -24.39 -24.85
CA ASP A 449 -5.83 -25.11 -25.38
C ASP A 449 -4.54 -24.68 -24.66
N LEU A 450 -4.44 -23.38 -24.33
CA LEU A 450 -3.30 -22.74 -23.67
C LEU A 450 -3.18 -23.08 -22.16
N LEU A 451 -1.99 -22.87 -21.59
CA LEU A 451 -1.63 -23.08 -20.18
C LEU A 451 -1.04 -21.79 -19.58
N PRO A 452 -1.28 -21.49 -18.29
CA PRO A 452 -2.11 -22.23 -17.32
C PRO A 452 -3.62 -22.16 -17.62
N LYS A 453 -4.37 -23.21 -17.23
CA LYS A 453 -5.79 -23.35 -17.59
C LYS A 453 -6.68 -22.34 -16.84
N GLY A 454 -7.21 -21.38 -17.58
CA GLY A 454 -8.21 -20.41 -17.10
C GLY A 454 -7.65 -19.03 -16.74
N ASP A 455 -6.33 -18.85 -16.77
CA ASP A 455 -5.69 -17.55 -16.50
C ASP A 455 -5.15 -16.91 -17.77
N VAL A 456 -5.22 -17.63 -18.89
CA VAL A 456 -5.00 -17.13 -20.25
C VAL A 456 -6.34 -16.78 -20.89
N TYR A 457 -6.51 -15.52 -21.28
CA TYR A 457 -7.71 -14.96 -21.90
C TYR A 457 -7.38 -14.62 -23.36
N THR A 458 -7.98 -15.33 -24.33
CA THR A 458 -7.75 -15.05 -25.76
C THR A 458 -8.53 -13.83 -26.21
N LEU A 459 -7.84 -12.84 -26.78
CA LEU A 459 -8.45 -11.58 -27.23
C LEU A 459 -8.64 -11.54 -28.76
N PRO A 460 -9.82 -11.09 -29.25
CA PRO A 460 -10.10 -10.95 -30.68
C PRO A 460 -9.36 -9.77 -31.31
N PRO A 461 -9.15 -9.78 -32.65
CA PRO A 461 -8.43 -8.73 -33.37
C PRO A 461 -9.17 -7.40 -33.42
N ASN A 462 -8.42 -6.30 -33.28
CA ASN A 462 -8.85 -4.93 -33.56
C ASN A 462 -10.13 -4.54 -32.79
N LYS A 463 -10.16 -4.86 -31.49
CA LYS A 463 -11.29 -4.68 -30.57
C LYS A 463 -10.94 -3.82 -29.36
N VAL A 464 -11.93 -3.09 -28.86
CA VAL A 464 -11.80 -2.34 -27.61
C VAL A 464 -12.03 -3.27 -26.44
N VAL A 465 -11.06 -3.36 -25.53
CA VAL A 465 -11.14 -4.15 -24.30
C VAL A 465 -11.31 -3.20 -23.12
N GLU A 466 -12.24 -3.50 -22.22
CA GLU A 466 -12.45 -2.82 -20.94
C GLU A 466 -12.18 -3.81 -19.80
N VAL A 467 -11.17 -3.53 -18.98
CA VAL A 467 -10.79 -4.37 -17.82
C VAL A 467 -11.14 -3.62 -16.54
N SER A 468 -11.86 -4.26 -15.63
CA SER A 468 -12.29 -3.72 -14.33
C SER A 468 -11.73 -4.55 -13.18
N ILE A 469 -11.18 -3.86 -12.17
CA ILE A 469 -10.34 -4.45 -11.12
C ILE A 469 -10.71 -3.81 -9.77
N PRO A 470 -11.45 -4.51 -8.89
CA PRO A 470 -11.73 -4.06 -7.53
C PRO A 470 -10.46 -4.00 -6.67
N GLY A 471 -10.32 -2.91 -5.91
CA GLY A 471 -9.27 -2.74 -4.90
C GLY A 471 -9.62 -3.42 -3.57
N GLY A 472 -8.69 -3.36 -2.61
CA GLY A 472 -8.90 -3.81 -1.23
C GLY A 472 -8.43 -5.23 -0.88
N VAL A 473 -7.88 -6.00 -1.83
CA VAL A 473 -7.16 -7.25 -1.47
C VAL A 473 -5.86 -6.91 -0.73
N ILE A 474 -5.52 -7.70 0.30
CA ILE A 474 -4.37 -7.49 1.19
C ILE A 474 -3.05 -7.23 0.43
N GLY A 475 -2.17 -6.40 1.00
CA GLY A 475 -0.94 -5.95 0.34
C GLY A 475 -1.15 -4.80 -0.66
N GLY A 476 -2.34 -4.21 -0.71
CA GLY A 476 -2.62 -3.06 -1.56
C GLY A 476 -2.00 -1.74 -1.06
N PRO A 477 -2.08 -0.66 -1.88
CA PRO A 477 -2.69 -0.62 -3.21
C PRO A 477 -1.82 -1.30 -4.27
N HIS A 478 -2.41 -2.21 -5.07
CA HIS A 478 -1.67 -3.01 -6.06
C HIS A 478 -1.49 -2.25 -7.37
N PRO A 479 -0.25 -1.99 -7.84
CA PRO A 479 0.01 -1.43 -9.16
C PRO A 479 -0.09 -2.53 -10.23
N PHE A 480 -1.13 -2.52 -11.06
CA PHE A 480 -1.28 -3.45 -12.19
C PHE A 480 -0.63 -2.91 -13.46
N HIS A 481 0.25 -3.71 -14.07
CA HIS A 481 0.96 -3.44 -15.32
C HIS A 481 0.46 -4.33 -16.45
N LEU A 482 0.36 -3.76 -17.67
CA LEU A 482 0.07 -4.47 -18.92
C LEU A 482 1.26 -4.41 -19.87
N HIS A 483 1.80 -5.58 -20.24
CA HIS A 483 2.80 -5.69 -21.30
C HIS A 483 2.19 -5.37 -22.68
N GLY A 484 3.03 -4.95 -23.64
CA GLY A 484 2.65 -4.76 -25.04
C GLY A 484 1.76 -3.54 -25.35
N HIS A 485 1.20 -2.85 -24.35
CA HIS A 485 0.18 -1.81 -24.53
C HIS A 485 0.33 -0.65 -23.54
N SER A 486 -0.12 0.54 -23.94
CA SER A 486 -0.54 1.60 -23.01
C SER A 486 -2.06 1.73 -23.03
N PHE A 487 -2.68 1.89 -21.85
CA PHE A 487 -4.12 1.86 -21.65
C PHE A 487 -4.65 3.18 -21.09
N SER A 488 -5.88 3.52 -21.44
CA SER A 488 -6.60 4.68 -20.92
C SER A 488 -7.21 4.33 -19.57
N VAL A 489 -6.83 5.01 -18.49
CA VAL A 489 -7.42 4.83 -17.15
C VAL A 489 -8.77 5.54 -17.11
N ILE A 490 -9.81 4.89 -17.62
CA ILE A 490 -11.15 5.47 -17.67
C ILE A 490 -11.75 5.67 -16.27
N LYS A 491 -11.24 5.00 -15.23
CA LYS A 491 -11.61 5.25 -13.83
C LYS A 491 -10.42 4.97 -12.92
N SER A 492 -9.89 6.02 -12.28
CA SER A 492 -8.82 5.96 -11.27
C SER A 492 -9.33 5.49 -9.90
N ALA A 493 -8.41 5.12 -9.01
CA ALA A 493 -8.73 4.57 -7.68
C ALA A 493 -9.63 5.47 -6.82
N GLU A 494 -9.39 6.79 -6.79
CA GLU A 494 -10.18 7.75 -6.01
C GLU A 494 -11.55 8.11 -6.62
N ASP A 495 -11.83 7.71 -7.88
CA ASP A 495 -12.98 8.23 -8.63
C ASP A 495 -14.25 7.40 -8.48
N LEU A 496 -15.39 8.08 -8.49
CA LEU A 496 -16.71 7.45 -8.49
C LEU A 496 -17.19 7.16 -9.91
N GLU A 497 -17.01 8.10 -10.83
CA GLU A 497 -17.53 8.08 -12.21
C GLU A 497 -16.40 7.99 -13.25
N PRO A 498 -16.62 7.32 -14.41
CA PRO A 498 -15.59 7.16 -15.42
C PRO A 498 -15.42 8.39 -16.34
N ASN A 499 -14.17 8.70 -16.68
CA ASN A 499 -13.78 9.66 -17.71
C ASN A 499 -13.50 8.94 -19.03
N TYR A 500 -14.32 9.20 -20.06
CA TYR A 500 -14.09 8.72 -21.42
C TYR A 500 -13.53 9.79 -22.39
N ILE A 501 -13.47 11.05 -21.96
CA ILE A 501 -13.22 12.22 -22.81
C ILE A 501 -11.73 12.56 -22.89
N ASN A 502 -11.04 12.47 -21.75
CA ASN A 502 -9.62 12.79 -21.63
C ASN A 502 -8.89 12.07 -20.47
N PRO A 503 -9.18 10.78 -20.16
CA PRO A 503 -8.45 10.04 -19.14
C PRO A 503 -6.96 9.91 -19.49
N VAL A 504 -6.10 9.86 -18.48
CA VAL A 504 -4.67 9.58 -18.67
C VAL A 504 -4.46 8.23 -19.37
N ARG A 505 -3.51 8.19 -20.32
CA ARG A 505 -2.99 6.94 -20.89
C ARG A 505 -1.67 6.62 -20.19
N ARG A 506 -1.47 5.37 -19.79
CA ARG A 506 -0.30 4.89 -19.05
C ARG A 506 -0.13 3.37 -19.16
N ASP A 507 0.88 2.77 -18.52
CA ASP A 507 1.06 1.31 -18.52
C ASP A 507 1.11 0.65 -17.13
N VAL A 508 1.19 1.40 -16.01
CA VAL A 508 0.99 0.85 -14.65
C VAL A 508 0.00 1.68 -13.83
N VAL A 509 -1.13 1.09 -13.41
CA VAL A 509 -2.16 1.78 -12.61
C VAL A 509 -2.34 1.15 -11.23
N SER A 510 -2.42 1.99 -10.19
CA SER A 510 -2.76 1.53 -8.85
C SER A 510 -4.27 1.27 -8.73
N ILE A 511 -4.67 0.05 -8.35
CA ILE A 511 -6.09 -0.33 -8.26
C ILE A 511 -6.81 0.23 -7.02
N GLY A 512 -6.06 0.84 -6.10
CA GLY A 512 -6.58 1.44 -4.87
C GLY A 512 -6.91 0.46 -3.73
N ASP A 513 -7.53 1.02 -2.70
CA ASP A 513 -7.94 0.34 -1.48
C ASP A 513 -9.38 -0.21 -1.58
N GLU A 514 -9.92 -0.73 -0.47
CA GLU A 514 -11.29 -1.27 -0.41
C GLU A 514 -12.33 -0.22 -0.84
N GLY A 515 -13.25 -0.64 -1.74
CA GLY A 515 -14.24 0.23 -2.36
C GLY A 515 -13.79 0.87 -3.68
N SER A 516 -12.49 0.85 -4.00
CA SER A 516 -11.99 1.22 -5.33
C SER A 516 -12.41 0.17 -6.37
N ASN A 517 -12.65 0.61 -7.60
CA ASN A 517 -12.86 -0.28 -8.74
C ASN A 517 -12.28 0.41 -9.98
N VAL A 518 -10.98 0.19 -10.20
CA VAL A 518 -10.25 0.80 -11.30
C VAL A 518 -10.64 0.13 -12.61
N THR A 519 -10.85 0.95 -13.64
CA THR A 519 -11.22 0.45 -14.96
C THR A 519 -10.33 1.09 -16.02
N ILE A 520 -9.78 0.25 -16.90
CA ILE A 520 -8.90 0.64 -18.00
C ILE A 520 -9.48 0.24 -19.35
N ARG A 521 -9.07 0.92 -20.43
CA ARG A 521 -9.34 0.49 -21.81
C ARG A 521 -8.12 0.55 -22.73
N PHE A 522 -7.98 -0.45 -23.60
CA PHE A 522 -7.01 -0.50 -24.70
C PHE A 522 -7.67 -1.07 -25.97
N GLU A 523 -6.96 -1.03 -27.09
CA GLU A 523 -7.38 -1.65 -28.36
C GLU A 523 -6.44 -2.82 -28.68
N THR A 524 -6.97 -3.93 -29.18
CA THR A 524 -6.16 -5.10 -29.55
C THR A 524 -5.57 -4.94 -30.94
N ASP A 525 -4.44 -4.23 -31.02
CA ASP A 525 -3.69 -3.93 -32.25
C ASP A 525 -2.29 -4.57 -32.30
N ASN A 526 -2.00 -5.52 -31.39
CA ASN A 526 -0.66 -6.05 -31.14
C ASN A 526 -0.64 -7.59 -30.91
N PRO A 527 -0.52 -8.41 -31.97
CA PRO A 527 -0.53 -9.87 -31.88
C PRO A 527 0.61 -10.45 -31.00
N GLY A 528 0.24 -11.00 -29.84
CA GLY A 528 1.16 -11.60 -28.88
C GLY A 528 0.48 -12.06 -27.58
N PRO A 529 1.12 -12.91 -26.77
CA PRO A 529 0.68 -13.17 -25.39
C PRO A 529 1.31 -12.15 -24.45
N TRP A 530 0.47 -11.28 -23.87
CA TRP A 530 0.89 -10.20 -22.99
C TRP A 530 0.46 -10.49 -21.55
N ILE A 531 1.39 -10.44 -20.60
CA ILE A 531 1.06 -10.64 -19.18
C ILE A 531 0.45 -9.36 -18.59
N PHE A 532 -0.56 -9.53 -17.73
CA PHE A 532 -1.21 -8.47 -16.96
C PHE A 532 -1.19 -8.85 -15.49
N HIS A 533 -0.43 -8.10 -14.68
CA HIS A 533 -0.10 -8.53 -13.31
C HIS A 533 0.12 -7.37 -12.35
N CYS A 534 0.07 -7.65 -11.06
CA CYS A 534 0.59 -6.72 -10.06
C CYS A 534 2.12 -6.63 -10.17
N HIS A 535 2.66 -5.42 -10.26
CA HIS A 535 4.10 -5.14 -10.36
C HIS A 535 4.80 -5.09 -8.99
N ILE A 536 4.09 -5.40 -7.89
CA ILE A 536 4.76 -5.83 -6.66
C ILE A 536 5.27 -7.26 -6.92
N ASP A 537 6.58 -7.44 -7.01
CA ASP A 537 7.20 -8.64 -7.58
C ASP A 537 6.93 -9.88 -6.71
N PHE A 538 6.90 -9.69 -5.38
CA PHE A 538 6.49 -10.70 -4.41
C PHE A 538 5.02 -11.15 -4.61
N HIS A 539 4.16 -10.29 -5.16
CA HIS A 539 2.76 -10.62 -5.44
C HIS A 539 2.60 -11.30 -6.81
N LEU A 540 3.38 -10.90 -7.83
CA LEU A 540 3.51 -11.63 -9.10
C LEU A 540 4.01 -13.07 -8.84
N ASN A 541 5.11 -13.21 -8.10
CA ASN A 541 5.70 -14.50 -7.74
C ASN A 541 4.79 -15.34 -6.82
N ALA A 542 3.82 -14.71 -6.14
CA ALA A 542 2.75 -15.37 -5.40
C ALA A 542 1.42 -15.49 -6.19
N GLY A 543 1.43 -15.28 -7.52
CA GLY A 543 0.35 -15.64 -8.45
C GLY A 543 -0.69 -14.56 -8.78
N LEU A 544 -0.42 -13.27 -8.52
CA LEU A 544 -1.31 -12.14 -8.83
C LEU A 544 -1.19 -11.67 -10.30
N ALA A 545 -1.50 -12.57 -11.25
CA ALA A 545 -1.35 -12.33 -12.69
C ALA A 545 -2.41 -13.04 -13.55
N VAL A 546 -2.55 -12.58 -14.80
CA VAL A 546 -3.24 -13.25 -15.92
C VAL A 546 -2.48 -12.98 -17.23
N VAL A 547 -2.80 -13.68 -18.32
CA VAL A 547 -2.22 -13.44 -19.65
C VAL A 547 -3.31 -13.15 -20.67
N PHE A 548 -3.16 -12.10 -21.44
CA PHE A 548 -3.96 -11.80 -22.62
C PHE A 548 -3.29 -12.38 -23.86
N ALA A 549 -3.85 -13.47 -24.40
CA ALA A 549 -3.38 -14.11 -25.63
C ALA A 549 -4.04 -13.44 -26.84
N GLU A 550 -3.42 -12.37 -27.32
CA GLU A 550 -3.95 -11.50 -28.36
C GLU A 550 -3.68 -12.04 -29.76
N GLU A 551 -4.71 -11.97 -30.62
CA GLU A 551 -4.69 -12.38 -32.03
C GLU A 551 -3.94 -13.71 -32.30
N THR A 552 -4.11 -14.75 -31.46
CA THR A 552 -3.30 -15.99 -31.47
C THR A 552 -3.09 -16.64 -32.85
N ALA A 553 -4.08 -16.56 -33.74
CA ALA A 553 -3.99 -17.07 -35.11
C ALA A 553 -3.12 -16.20 -36.04
N GLU A 554 -3.02 -14.89 -35.81
CA GLU A 554 -2.09 -13.99 -36.51
C GLU A 554 -0.69 -14.02 -35.86
N THR A 555 -0.64 -14.18 -34.54
CA THR A 555 0.60 -14.40 -33.78
C THR A 555 1.38 -15.58 -34.35
N GLN A 556 0.75 -16.74 -34.58
CA GLN A 556 1.39 -17.88 -35.26
C GLN A 556 1.82 -17.58 -36.71
N ARG A 557 1.09 -16.74 -37.46
CA ARG A 557 1.37 -16.46 -38.88
C ARG A 557 2.46 -15.41 -39.11
N ARG A 558 2.66 -14.48 -38.17
CA ARG A 558 3.56 -13.33 -38.36
C ARG A 558 4.76 -13.30 -37.43
N ILE A 559 4.65 -13.83 -36.21
CA ILE A 559 5.74 -13.78 -35.24
C ILE A 559 6.74 -14.89 -35.53
N HIS A 560 7.96 -14.49 -35.90
CA HIS A 560 9.07 -15.38 -36.19
C HIS A 560 10.23 -15.01 -35.25
N PRO A 561 10.37 -15.71 -34.10
CA PRO A 561 11.52 -15.53 -33.23
C PRO A 561 12.84 -15.90 -33.95
N PRO A 562 14.00 -15.39 -33.52
CA PRO A 562 15.28 -15.88 -34.01
C PRO A 562 15.50 -17.34 -33.53
N PRO A 563 16.23 -18.20 -34.27
CA PRO A 563 16.47 -19.58 -33.84
C PRO A 563 17.09 -19.74 -32.44
N SER A 564 17.87 -18.75 -31.99
CA SER A 564 18.43 -18.70 -30.64
C SER A 564 17.39 -18.49 -29.52
N TRP A 565 16.12 -18.23 -29.86
CA TRP A 565 14.99 -18.22 -28.91
C TRP A 565 14.41 -19.64 -28.75
N ASP A 566 14.35 -20.43 -29.82
CA ASP A 566 13.95 -21.84 -29.75
C ASP A 566 14.92 -22.66 -28.86
N ASP A 567 16.21 -22.30 -28.88
CA ASP A 567 17.25 -22.87 -28.03
C ASP A 567 17.04 -22.59 -26.51
N LEU A 568 16.30 -21.55 -26.11
CA LEU A 568 16.22 -21.12 -24.71
C LEU A 568 15.63 -22.20 -23.80
N CYS A 569 14.48 -22.77 -24.16
CA CYS A 569 13.83 -23.77 -23.30
C CYS A 569 14.65 -25.08 -23.20
N PRO A 570 15.11 -25.72 -24.30
CA PRO A 570 15.94 -26.92 -24.20
C PRO A 570 17.26 -26.69 -23.44
N VAL A 571 17.89 -25.52 -23.56
CA VAL A 571 19.13 -25.19 -22.84
C VAL A 571 18.87 -24.88 -21.36
N PHE A 572 17.70 -24.35 -21.00
CA PHE A 572 17.31 -24.13 -19.61
C PHE A 572 16.86 -25.42 -18.91
N ASP A 573 15.99 -26.21 -19.54
CA ASP A 573 15.45 -27.47 -19.00
C ASP A 573 16.52 -28.56 -18.83
N SER A 574 17.63 -28.47 -19.57
CA SER A 574 18.78 -29.38 -19.45
C SER A 574 19.83 -28.93 -18.42
N GLN A 575 19.62 -27.81 -17.69
CA GLN A 575 20.52 -27.41 -16.62
C GLN A 575 20.48 -28.41 -15.45
N PRO A 576 21.63 -28.77 -14.85
CA PRO A 576 21.64 -29.59 -13.64
C PRO A 576 20.99 -28.83 -12.48
N PRO A 577 20.38 -29.52 -11.48
CA PRO A 577 19.77 -28.86 -10.33
C PRO A 577 20.73 -27.92 -9.58
N SER A 578 22.04 -28.17 -9.61
CA SER A 578 23.06 -27.29 -9.03
C SER A 578 23.18 -25.91 -9.69
N HIS A 579 22.63 -25.69 -10.88
CA HIS A 579 22.57 -24.40 -11.57
C HIS A 579 21.26 -23.64 -11.32
N THR A 580 20.17 -24.35 -11.00
CA THR A 580 18.82 -23.78 -10.81
C THR A 580 18.35 -23.74 -9.35
N SER A 581 18.95 -24.53 -8.46
CA SER A 581 18.65 -24.53 -7.02
C SER A 581 19.06 -23.21 -6.37
N VAL A 582 18.19 -22.68 -5.50
CA VAL A 582 18.49 -21.52 -4.67
C VAL A 582 18.69 -21.95 -3.20
N ARG A 583 19.80 -21.54 -2.61
CA ARG A 583 20.16 -21.76 -1.20
C ARG A 583 19.65 -20.60 -0.36
N LEU A 584 18.57 -20.85 0.39
CA LEU A 584 18.00 -19.85 1.28
C LEU A 584 18.99 -19.46 2.39
N VAL A 585 19.10 -18.16 2.64
CA VAL A 585 19.95 -17.56 3.67
C VAL A 585 19.08 -17.20 4.88
N PRO A 586 19.41 -17.66 6.11
CA PRO A 586 18.72 -17.17 7.30
C PRO A 586 18.88 -15.65 7.43
N ASN A 587 17.78 -14.92 7.64
CA ASN A 587 17.87 -13.49 7.99
C ASN A 587 18.79 -13.35 9.23
N PRO A 588 19.87 -12.56 9.18
CA PRO A 588 20.78 -12.37 10.31
C PRO A 588 20.06 -11.97 11.61
N GLU A 589 19.04 -11.10 11.52
CA GLU A 589 18.26 -10.65 12.68
C GLU A 589 17.43 -11.76 13.33
N ALA A 590 17.10 -12.83 12.60
CA ALA A 590 16.36 -13.98 13.13
C ALA A 590 17.25 -15.00 13.87
N SER A 591 18.58 -14.83 13.86
CA SER A 591 19.54 -15.85 14.34
C SER A 591 19.96 -15.71 15.82
N THR A 592 19.66 -14.58 16.47
CA THR A 592 20.14 -14.28 17.84
C THR A 592 19.28 -14.88 18.96
N SER A 593 18.17 -15.55 18.64
CA SER A 593 17.22 -16.12 19.62
C SER A 593 17.40 -17.62 19.88
N SER A 594 18.34 -18.31 19.24
CA SER A 594 18.55 -19.76 19.39
C SER A 594 19.84 -20.13 20.13
N MET A 595 19.77 -20.23 21.47
CA MET A 595 20.77 -20.98 22.24
C MET A 595 20.73 -22.48 21.88
N PRO A 596 21.88 -23.19 21.76
CA PRO A 596 21.87 -24.59 21.37
C PRO A 596 21.19 -25.50 22.41
N ALA A 597 20.31 -26.39 21.95
CA ALA A 597 19.67 -27.38 22.83
C ALA A 597 20.69 -28.39 23.37
N HIS A 598 20.84 -28.46 24.70
CA HIS A 598 21.66 -29.48 25.34
C HIS A 598 21.10 -30.89 25.11
N SER A 599 21.96 -31.81 24.66
CA SER A 599 21.59 -33.20 24.42
C SER A 599 21.27 -33.94 25.73
N SER A 600 19.97 -34.17 25.99
CA SER A 600 19.49 -35.02 27.09
C SER A 600 19.20 -36.45 26.59
N ARG A 601 20.10 -37.39 26.90
CA ARG A 601 19.79 -38.83 26.76
C ARG A 601 18.69 -39.24 27.75
N PRO A 602 17.84 -40.23 27.43
CA PRO A 602 16.75 -40.65 28.29
C PRO A 602 17.26 -41.37 29.55
N VAL A 603 16.59 -41.13 30.68
CA VAL A 603 16.81 -41.83 31.95
C VAL A 603 15.68 -42.82 32.19
N SER A 604 16.02 -44.11 32.29
CA SER A 604 15.11 -45.16 32.75
C SER A 604 15.04 -45.19 34.28
N SER A 605 13.88 -45.56 34.82
CA SER A 605 13.59 -45.68 36.26
C SER A 605 14.55 -46.59 37.04
N HIS A 606 14.90 -46.22 38.28
CA HIS A 606 14.59 -47.05 39.47
C HIS A 606 14.79 -46.35 40.83
N SER A 607 13.70 -46.29 41.60
CA SER A 607 13.54 -46.38 43.08
C SER A 607 14.75 -46.37 44.06
N SER A 608 14.64 -45.57 45.14
CA SER A 608 14.75 -45.95 46.59
C SER A 608 15.64 -45.08 47.51
N LEU A 609 15.01 -44.55 48.58
CA LEU A 609 15.41 -44.51 50.00
C LEU A 609 16.75 -43.88 50.52
N GLU A 610 16.57 -42.74 51.22
CA GLU A 610 16.95 -42.47 52.64
C GLU A 610 18.39 -42.19 53.17
N HIS A 611 18.43 -41.27 54.17
CA HIS A 611 19.42 -41.00 55.23
C HIS A 611 20.90 -40.64 54.84
N GLY A 612 21.60 -39.68 55.49
CA GLY A 612 21.23 -38.69 56.52
C GLY A 612 22.47 -37.97 57.15
N MET A 613 22.27 -36.86 57.88
CA MET A 613 23.25 -36.05 58.68
C MET A 613 24.33 -35.25 57.87
N ALA A 614 24.59 -33.94 58.04
CA ALA A 614 25.01 -33.11 59.21
C ALA A 614 26.53 -33.25 59.54
N HIS A 615 27.34 -32.21 59.83
CA HIS A 615 27.12 -30.90 60.49
C HIS A 615 28.22 -29.82 60.15
N ASN A 616 27.83 -28.52 60.10
CA ASN A 616 28.37 -27.33 60.83
C ASN A 616 29.90 -27.06 61.10
N PRO A 617 30.32 -25.80 61.43
CA PRO A 617 29.89 -24.45 60.97
C PRO A 617 31.10 -23.45 60.78
N PRO A 618 31.20 -22.15 61.22
CA PRO A 618 31.83 -21.10 60.38
C PRO A 618 32.89 -20.18 61.06
N ALA A 619 33.37 -19.15 60.34
CA ALA A 619 33.95 -17.91 60.90
C ALA A 619 33.91 -16.74 59.87
N ALA A 620 33.91 -15.48 60.33
CA ALA A 620 33.92 -14.28 59.49
C ALA A 620 34.47 -13.03 60.22
N THR A 621 35.15 -12.13 59.49
CA THR A 621 35.52 -10.72 59.81
C THR A 621 36.09 -10.09 58.52
N SER A 622 35.66 -8.93 57.98
CA SER A 622 35.70 -7.52 58.44
C SER A 622 37.12 -6.92 58.49
N ALA A 623 37.44 -5.71 57.99
CA ALA A 623 36.72 -4.68 57.22
C ALA A 623 37.71 -3.59 56.70
N ALA A 624 37.20 -2.40 56.31
CA ALA A 624 37.84 -1.07 56.15
C ALA A 624 37.90 -0.48 54.72
N GLN A 625 38.00 0.85 54.66
CA GLN A 625 37.79 1.73 53.48
C GLN A 625 38.97 2.69 53.30
N HIS A 626 39.05 3.35 52.12
CA HIS A 626 39.52 4.73 51.82
C HIS A 626 40.02 4.78 50.35
N SER A 627 40.02 5.87 49.57
CA SER A 627 39.16 7.06 49.33
C SER A 627 40.03 8.15 48.66
N GLY A 628 39.65 8.64 47.46
CA GLY A 628 40.32 9.75 46.74
C GLY A 628 39.84 9.80 45.29
N HIS A 629 39.16 10.86 44.83
CA HIS A 629 39.70 12.11 44.26
C HIS A 629 40.44 11.88 42.92
N SER A 630 39.81 12.15 41.75
CA SER A 630 39.67 13.47 41.06
C SER A 630 40.98 13.93 40.38
N GLU A 631 41.02 14.57 39.19
CA GLU A 631 40.01 15.28 38.39
C GLU A 631 40.49 15.49 36.92
N SER A 632 39.58 15.88 36.02
CA SER A 632 39.80 16.61 34.73
C SER A 632 40.67 16.04 33.57
N ALA A 633 40.57 16.70 32.40
CA ALA A 633 41.17 16.42 31.08
C ALA A 633 42.04 17.67 30.65
N PRO A 634 42.49 17.94 29.38
CA PRO A 634 42.25 17.27 28.08
C PRO A 634 43.42 17.24 27.04
N ALA A 635 43.12 16.68 25.85
CA ALA A 635 43.48 17.13 24.47
C ALA A 635 44.92 17.16 23.86
N ASP A 636 44.91 16.87 22.54
CA ASP A 636 45.72 17.37 21.40
C ASP A 636 47.06 16.75 20.90
N ASP A 637 47.09 16.69 19.55
CA ASP A 637 48.17 16.56 18.54
C ASP A 637 49.19 15.40 18.50
N TYR A 638 49.37 14.82 17.29
CA TYR A 638 50.63 14.89 16.53
C TYR A 638 50.45 14.48 15.04
N LEU A 639 51.33 14.99 14.15
CA LEU A 639 51.29 14.82 12.68
C LEU A 639 52.71 14.56 12.10
N LEU A 640 52.78 14.17 10.81
CA LEU A 640 53.97 13.95 9.94
C LEU A 640 54.76 12.62 10.17
N ALA A 641 54.80 11.69 9.19
CA ALA A 641 55.75 11.55 8.05
C ALA A 641 56.87 10.50 8.33
N MET A 642 57.60 9.84 7.42
CA MET A 642 58.02 10.09 6.02
C MET A 642 58.29 8.79 5.19
N LEU A 643 58.17 8.91 3.84
CA LEU A 643 59.02 8.37 2.73
C LEU A 643 59.56 6.91 2.65
N TRP A 644 59.39 6.31 1.44
CA TRP A 644 60.34 5.42 0.69
C TRP A 644 60.62 3.99 1.26
N SER A 645 61.00 2.94 0.50
CA SER A 645 61.15 2.69 -0.95
C SER A 645 61.36 1.19 -1.29
N ILE A 646 61.08 0.77 -2.54
CA ILE A 646 61.75 -0.31 -3.32
C ILE A 646 61.50 -1.83 -2.95
N TYR A 647 61.28 -2.65 -4.00
CA TYR A 647 61.22 -4.13 -4.09
C TYR A 647 62.60 -4.71 -4.56
N PRO A 648 62.93 -6.04 -4.61
CA PRO A 648 62.11 -7.27 -4.43
C PRO A 648 62.77 -8.48 -3.66
N SER A 649 62.16 -9.67 -3.80
CA SER A 649 62.74 -11.05 -3.97
C SER A 649 63.15 -11.95 -2.77
N ASP A 650 62.74 -13.24 -2.92
CA ASP A 650 63.22 -14.53 -2.36
C ASP A 650 63.23 -14.78 -0.83
N GLY A 651 63.07 -16.02 -0.30
CA GLY A 651 62.74 -17.33 -0.91
C GLY A 651 62.97 -18.52 0.06
N THR A 652 62.72 -19.78 -0.37
CA THR A 652 63.05 -21.09 0.29
C THR A 652 62.22 -21.52 1.53
N LEU A 653 62.07 -22.81 1.95
CA LEU A 653 62.23 -24.16 1.34
C LEU A 653 61.61 -25.26 2.25
N SER A 654 61.12 -26.39 1.69
CA SER A 654 61.26 -27.75 2.27
C SER A 654 60.90 -28.87 1.26
N TYR A 655 61.33 -30.12 1.53
CA TYR A 655 61.27 -31.33 0.68
C TYR A 655 60.47 -32.44 1.43
N THR A 656 60.08 -33.61 0.88
CA THR A 656 60.92 -34.66 0.24
C THR A 656 60.17 -35.64 -0.69
N SER A 657 60.79 -35.91 -1.87
CA SER A 657 61.00 -37.21 -2.58
C SER A 657 60.24 -38.47 -2.14
N THR A 658 59.79 -39.42 -3.01
CA THR A 658 59.97 -39.74 -4.46
C THR A 658 58.93 -40.85 -4.85
N MET A 659 58.77 -41.43 -6.05
CA MET A 659 59.49 -41.50 -7.36
C MET A 659 58.41 -41.67 -8.49
N SER A 660 58.55 -42.18 -9.74
CA SER A 660 59.60 -42.80 -10.61
C SER A 660 59.15 -42.80 -12.09
N ASP A 661 60.11 -42.90 -13.01
CA ASP A 661 60.11 -43.40 -14.42
C ASP A 661 59.01 -42.94 -15.42
N GLU A 662 59.29 -42.58 -16.69
CA GLU A 662 60.55 -42.35 -17.43
C GLU A 662 60.29 -41.51 -18.71
N LYS A 663 61.21 -40.58 -19.08
CA LYS A 663 61.47 -40.02 -20.46
C LYS A 663 60.33 -39.25 -21.20
N GLN A 664 60.56 -38.32 -22.14
CA GLN A 664 61.78 -37.70 -22.70
C GLN A 664 61.54 -36.25 -23.24
N GLU A 665 62.63 -35.46 -23.26
CA GLU A 665 63.07 -34.32 -24.12
C GLU A 665 62.26 -33.89 -25.39
N LEU A 666 62.32 -32.64 -25.93
CA LEU A 666 62.86 -31.32 -25.50
C LEU A 666 62.48 -30.21 -26.54
N SER A 667 62.34 -28.93 -26.13
CA SER A 667 62.50 -27.67 -26.94
C SER A 667 61.45 -27.27 -28.00
N THR A 668 61.27 -26.01 -28.47
CA THR A 668 61.37 -24.64 -27.86
C THR A 668 60.67 -23.59 -28.78
N THR A 669 60.19 -22.48 -28.17
CA THR A 669 60.03 -21.10 -28.74
C THR A 669 59.00 -20.77 -29.86
N THR A 670 58.32 -19.63 -29.65
CA THR A 670 57.47 -18.76 -30.52
C THR A 670 58.32 -17.90 -31.50
N PRO A 671 57.81 -17.04 -32.45
CA PRO A 671 56.50 -16.32 -32.47
C PRO A 671 55.80 -15.97 -33.83
N ALA A 672 54.61 -15.32 -33.72
CA ALA A 672 53.98 -14.32 -34.63
C ALA A 672 53.31 -14.72 -35.99
N PRO A 673 52.28 -13.97 -36.47
CA PRO A 673 51.56 -14.14 -37.77
C PRO A 673 52.10 -13.18 -38.89
N PRO A 674 51.51 -12.99 -40.12
CA PRO A 674 50.25 -13.47 -40.76
C PRO A 674 50.52 -14.06 -42.19
N PRO A 675 49.84 -13.73 -43.32
CA PRO A 675 48.40 -13.58 -43.72
C PRO A 675 47.98 -14.54 -44.91
N GLU A 676 46.75 -14.47 -45.46
CA GLU A 676 46.48 -14.55 -46.94
C GLU A 676 44.99 -14.45 -47.42
N ALA A 677 44.80 -14.04 -48.69
CA ALA A 677 43.61 -14.11 -49.59
C ALA A 677 43.98 -13.48 -50.97
N PRO A 678 43.20 -13.57 -52.09
CA PRO A 678 42.11 -14.47 -52.53
C PRO A 678 42.49 -15.22 -53.86
N PRO A 679 41.53 -15.75 -54.66
CA PRO A 679 41.21 -15.13 -55.97
C PRO A 679 39.72 -15.25 -56.43
N ALA A 680 39.38 -14.93 -57.70
CA ALA A 680 38.00 -14.72 -58.23
C ALA A 680 37.79 -15.21 -59.70
N TYR A 681 36.55 -15.24 -60.24
CA TYR A 681 36.10 -14.66 -61.55
C TYR A 681 34.64 -15.03 -62.01
N ASP A 682 34.09 -14.17 -62.89
CA ASP A 682 32.73 -13.95 -63.45
C ASP A 682 31.90 -15.07 -64.14
N SER A 683 30.55 -14.87 -64.24
CA SER A 683 29.65 -14.97 -65.45
C SER A 683 28.16 -15.21 -65.08
N ILE A 684 27.14 -14.38 -65.40
CA ILE A 684 26.42 -14.14 -66.69
C ILE A 684 25.51 -15.32 -67.14
N ALA A 685 24.21 -15.21 -67.49
CA ALA A 685 23.17 -14.15 -67.34
C ALA A 685 21.73 -14.65 -67.69
N LEU A 686 20.72 -13.79 -67.39
CA LEU A 686 19.33 -13.58 -67.91
C LEU A 686 18.71 -14.45 -69.03
N PRO A 687 17.36 -14.39 -69.15
CA PRO A 687 16.71 -13.98 -70.40
C PRO A 687 15.86 -12.68 -70.31
N GLN A 688 15.54 -12.12 -71.48
CA GLN A 688 14.78 -10.85 -71.71
C GLN A 688 13.31 -11.18 -72.10
N SER A 689 12.37 -10.32 -72.57
CA SER A 689 12.25 -8.90 -72.99
C SER A 689 10.74 -8.53 -73.00
N ASN A 690 10.25 -7.32 -72.70
CA ASN A 690 9.97 -6.13 -73.56
C ASN A 690 8.97 -5.22 -72.76
N GLY A 691 8.74 -3.92 -73.00
CA GLY A 691 9.40 -2.95 -73.90
C GLY A 691 8.58 -1.64 -74.08
N ALA A 692 9.17 -0.49 -73.73
CA ALA A 692 8.81 0.90 -74.09
C ALA A 692 7.54 1.60 -73.51
N VAL A 693 7.57 2.95 -73.62
CA VAL A 693 6.55 3.99 -73.29
C VAL A 693 6.34 4.30 -71.78
N GLY A 694 6.50 5.55 -71.27
CA GLY A 694 7.15 6.75 -71.83
C GLY A 694 6.66 8.10 -71.25
N GLN A 695 7.60 8.97 -70.81
CA GLN A 695 7.46 10.45 -70.62
C GLN A 695 6.52 10.96 -69.47
N ASP A 696 6.71 12.11 -68.80
CA ASP A 696 7.87 13.04 -68.75
C ASP A 696 7.94 13.98 -67.49
N THR A 697 9.07 14.70 -67.37
CA THR A 697 9.29 16.03 -66.72
C THR A 697 8.97 16.33 -65.23
N TRP A 698 10.02 16.33 -64.42
CA TRP A 698 10.65 17.51 -63.76
C TRP A 698 9.86 18.62 -63.00
N ARG A 699 10.06 18.60 -61.66
CA ARG A 699 10.45 19.71 -60.73
C ARG A 699 9.74 21.10 -60.76
N SER A 700 9.03 21.33 -59.64
CA SER A 700 9.27 22.39 -58.62
C SER A 700 8.50 23.71 -58.62
N SER A 701 8.34 24.22 -57.38
CA SER A 701 8.21 25.64 -56.96
C SER A 701 6.81 26.22 -56.62
N PHE A 702 6.70 26.59 -55.34
CA PHE A 702 6.01 27.78 -54.79
C PHE A 702 4.47 27.95 -54.82
N THR A 703 3.90 27.91 -53.60
CA THR A 703 2.90 28.83 -53.00
C THR A 703 1.42 28.90 -53.44
N HIS A 704 0.59 28.92 -52.38
CA HIS A 704 -0.60 29.76 -52.15
C HIS A 704 -1.98 29.45 -52.77
N GLN A 705 -2.97 29.95 -52.01
CA GLN A 705 -4.33 30.37 -52.36
C GLN A 705 -5.44 29.32 -52.54
N ALA A 706 -6.50 29.54 -51.77
CA ALA A 706 -7.83 28.99 -51.99
C ALA A 706 -8.70 30.02 -52.72
N ILE A 707 -9.57 29.54 -53.61
CA ILE A 707 -10.83 30.12 -54.11
C ILE A 707 -11.55 28.91 -54.76
N SER A 708 -12.68 28.41 -54.28
CA SER A 708 -14.02 29.03 -54.11
C SER A 708 -14.82 29.12 -55.41
N LEU A 709 -15.60 28.07 -55.67
CA LEU A 709 -16.86 28.08 -56.44
C LEU A 709 -17.84 27.15 -55.68
N SER A 710 -18.78 27.62 -54.87
CA SER A 710 -19.94 28.51 -55.10
C SER A 710 -21.21 27.77 -55.58
N SER A 711 -22.07 27.37 -54.64
CA SER A 711 -23.49 27.11 -54.91
C SER A 711 -24.36 27.37 -53.66
N GLY A 712 -25.60 27.82 -53.90
CA GLY A 712 -26.57 28.30 -52.90
C GLY A 712 -26.96 29.78 -53.14
N PRO A 713 -27.94 30.35 -52.40
CA PRO A 713 -28.93 29.73 -51.50
C PRO A 713 -30.40 29.92 -51.97
N SER A 714 -31.39 29.25 -51.36
CA SER A 714 -32.79 29.74 -51.23
C SER A 714 -33.72 28.81 -50.40
N PRO A 715 -34.47 29.34 -49.40
CA PRO A 715 -35.74 28.81 -48.87
C PRO A 715 -36.93 29.61 -49.48
N PRO A 716 -38.17 29.67 -48.92
CA PRO A 716 -38.88 28.86 -47.91
C PRO A 716 -40.27 28.35 -48.42
N LEU A 717 -41.09 27.69 -47.56
CA LEU A 717 -42.53 28.01 -47.32
C LEU A 717 -43.22 27.00 -46.35
N PRO A 718 -44.29 27.37 -45.60
CA PRO A 718 -44.99 26.49 -44.64
C PRO A 718 -46.50 26.26 -44.99
N PRO A 719 -47.46 26.09 -44.02
CA PRO A 719 -48.33 24.92 -43.92
C PRO A 719 -49.78 25.12 -44.44
N PRO A 720 -50.66 24.12 -44.26
CA PRO A 720 -52.03 24.39 -43.81
C PRO A 720 -52.44 23.57 -42.55
N SER A 721 -53.61 23.90 -42.00
CA SER A 721 -54.11 23.43 -40.69
C SER A 721 -55.64 23.09 -40.74
N PHE A 722 -56.25 22.81 -39.58
CA PHE A 722 -57.70 22.62 -39.31
C PHE A 722 -58.38 21.23 -39.47
N ARG A 723 -58.41 20.51 -38.33
CA ARG A 723 -59.59 20.21 -37.46
C ARG A 723 -60.82 19.37 -37.97
N PRO A 724 -61.63 18.80 -37.03
CA PRO A 724 -62.58 17.71 -37.30
C PRO A 724 -64.07 18.12 -37.27
N PRO A 725 -64.99 17.18 -37.59
CA PRO A 725 -65.99 16.68 -36.61
C PRO A 725 -65.87 15.12 -36.47
N THR A 726 -66.66 14.34 -35.71
CA THR A 726 -68.00 14.49 -35.07
C THR A 726 -68.12 13.58 -33.82
N ARG A 727 -69.23 13.63 -33.07
CA ARG A 727 -69.64 12.66 -32.00
C ARG A 727 -71.16 12.45 -32.04
N PRO A 728 -71.67 11.26 -31.65
CA PRO A 728 -72.75 11.18 -30.64
C PRO A 728 -72.52 10.01 -29.64
N ALA A 729 -73.17 9.88 -28.48
CA ALA A 729 -74.18 10.69 -27.79
C ALA A 729 -73.88 10.84 -26.26
N THR A 730 -74.88 11.29 -25.49
CA THR A 730 -74.88 11.74 -24.07
C THR A 730 -76.03 11.05 -23.28
N PRO A 731 -76.46 11.40 -22.03
CA PRO A 731 -76.00 12.37 -21.00
C PRO A 731 -75.70 11.69 -19.63
N LYS A 732 -75.51 12.32 -18.45
CA LYS A 732 -75.58 13.71 -17.92
C LYS A 732 -74.15 14.12 -17.40
N GLY A 733 -73.82 15.00 -16.46
CA GLY A 733 -74.51 15.89 -15.48
C GLY A 733 -74.42 15.36 -14.03
N HIS A 734 -74.08 16.12 -12.97
CA HIS A 734 -73.84 17.58 -12.90
C HIS A 734 -72.72 18.06 -11.94
N THR A 735 -72.04 19.10 -12.43
CA THR A 735 -71.21 20.17 -11.85
C THR A 735 -71.24 20.55 -10.35
N ARG A 736 -70.05 20.93 -9.85
CA ARG A 736 -69.70 22.08 -8.94
C ARG A 736 -70.31 22.11 -7.53
N SER A 737 -69.55 22.04 -6.42
CA SER A 737 -68.40 22.84 -5.91
C SER A 737 -68.78 24.15 -5.19
N LEU A 738 -68.40 24.29 -3.92
CA LEU A 738 -67.82 25.50 -3.33
C LEU A 738 -67.15 25.19 -1.97
N SER A 739 -66.39 26.16 -1.45
CA SER A 739 -65.44 26.02 -0.34
C SER A 739 -65.92 26.65 0.98
N SER A 740 -65.51 26.08 2.11
CA SER A 740 -65.30 26.82 3.36
C SER A 740 -64.27 26.11 4.26
N SER A 741 -63.72 26.83 5.23
CA SER A 741 -62.56 26.42 6.03
C SER A 741 -62.90 26.04 7.49
N SER A 742 -61.85 25.60 8.20
CA SER A 742 -61.61 25.75 9.65
C SER A 742 -62.29 24.84 10.70
N THR A 743 -61.41 24.34 11.58
CA THR A 743 -61.52 24.08 13.04
C THR A 743 -62.10 22.77 13.63
N THR A 744 -61.28 22.21 14.54
CA THR A 744 -61.57 21.49 15.80
C THR A 744 -62.20 20.08 15.83
N SER A 745 -61.32 19.06 15.75
CA SER A 745 -60.95 18.14 16.86
C SER A 745 -61.87 17.01 17.40
N LEU A 746 -61.20 15.97 17.92
CA LEU A 746 -61.60 14.95 18.92
C LEU A 746 -62.34 13.62 18.53
N LYS A 747 -61.68 12.52 18.95
CA LYS A 747 -62.20 11.24 19.54
C LYS A 747 -62.47 9.96 18.69
N THR A 748 -61.50 9.03 18.85
CA THR A 748 -61.61 7.60 19.27
C THR A 748 -62.07 6.47 18.32
N LYS A 749 -61.11 5.54 18.11
CA LYS A 749 -61.16 4.06 18.22
C LYS A 749 -62.50 3.31 17.93
N LYS A 750 -62.41 2.31 17.05
CA LYS A 750 -62.85 0.92 17.35
C LYS A 750 -62.12 -0.13 16.50
N SER A 751 -61.99 -1.34 17.02
CA SER A 751 -61.26 -2.47 16.42
C SER A 751 -62.22 -3.51 15.82
N TRP A 752 -61.69 -4.36 14.92
CA TRP A 752 -62.34 -5.59 14.45
C TRP A 752 -61.33 -6.75 14.51
N PHE A 753 -61.76 -7.88 15.07
CA PHE A 753 -61.10 -9.20 14.96
C PHE A 753 -61.72 -9.96 13.79
N PHE A 754 -61.03 -10.96 13.22
CA PHE A 754 -61.67 -12.19 12.78
C PHE A 754 -60.71 -13.40 12.82
N SER A 755 -61.30 -14.60 12.96
CA SER A 755 -60.59 -15.89 13.03
C SER A 755 -60.74 -16.67 11.71
N SER A 756 -59.94 -17.72 11.53
CA SER A 756 -59.80 -18.50 10.31
C SER A 756 -60.48 -19.88 10.37
N SER A 757 -60.87 -20.39 9.19
CA SER A 757 -61.04 -21.83 8.91
C SER A 757 -60.97 -22.08 7.40
N SER A 758 -60.71 -23.34 7.01
CA SER A 758 -60.23 -23.71 5.67
C SER A 758 -61.16 -24.66 4.91
N THR A 759 -61.02 -24.72 3.58
CA THR A 759 -61.43 -25.90 2.77
C THR A 759 -60.66 -25.95 1.44
N THR A 760 -60.49 -27.14 0.87
CA THR A 760 -59.72 -27.44 -0.36
C THR A 760 -60.59 -28.10 -1.44
N THR A 761 -60.26 -27.89 -2.73
CA THR A 761 -60.53 -28.81 -3.87
C THR A 761 -59.79 -28.34 -5.14
N SER A 762 -59.93 -29.04 -6.28
CA SER A 762 -58.80 -29.26 -7.22
C SER A 762 -59.02 -28.94 -8.72
N SER A 763 -57.87 -28.90 -9.42
CA SER A 763 -57.60 -29.33 -10.82
C SER A 763 -58.20 -28.58 -12.04
N SER A 764 -57.32 -27.93 -12.83
CA SER A 764 -57.06 -28.18 -14.28
C SER A 764 -56.04 -27.16 -14.83
N SER A 765 -55.69 -27.19 -16.13
CA SER A 765 -54.30 -26.93 -16.56
C SER A 765 -54.03 -25.81 -17.60
N SER A 766 -52.81 -25.24 -17.48
CA SER A 766 -51.85 -24.86 -18.54
C SER A 766 -51.53 -23.37 -18.83
N SER A 767 -50.23 -23.16 -19.10
CA SER A 767 -49.54 -22.00 -19.70
C SER A 767 -49.13 -20.78 -18.83
N THR A 768 -47.95 -20.23 -19.18
CA THR A 768 -47.18 -19.12 -18.58
C THR A 768 -46.55 -19.35 -17.18
N PRO A 769 -45.27 -18.99 -16.96
CA PRO A 769 -44.61 -19.07 -15.66
C PRO A 769 -44.93 -17.82 -14.80
N SER A 770 -46.18 -17.70 -14.35
CA SER A 770 -46.59 -16.64 -13.42
C SER A 770 -46.29 -17.02 -11.96
N SER A 771 -45.92 -16.02 -11.13
CA SER A 771 -45.74 -16.16 -9.68
C SER A 771 -46.95 -16.84 -9.01
N THR A 772 -46.73 -17.85 -8.18
CA THR A 772 -47.80 -18.62 -7.53
C THR A 772 -48.68 -17.77 -6.60
N PRO A 773 -49.98 -18.09 -6.42
CA PRO A 773 -50.86 -17.35 -5.53
C PRO A 773 -50.36 -17.22 -4.09
N SER A 774 -49.71 -18.28 -3.56
CA SER A 774 -49.13 -18.29 -2.23
C SER A 774 -48.06 -17.22 -2.01
N SER A 775 -47.28 -16.88 -3.03
CA SER A 775 -46.25 -15.83 -2.93
C SER A 775 -46.85 -14.42 -2.77
N ARG A 776 -48.04 -14.16 -3.34
CA ARG A 776 -48.74 -12.87 -3.15
C ARG A 776 -49.21 -12.70 -1.71
N THR A 777 -49.92 -13.71 -1.18
CA THR A 777 -50.39 -13.68 0.21
C THR A 777 -49.24 -13.64 1.23
N ALA A 778 -48.14 -14.36 0.99
CA ALA A 778 -46.95 -14.28 1.84
C ALA A 778 -46.33 -12.87 1.85
N ASN A 779 -46.27 -12.18 0.70
CA ASN A 779 -45.79 -10.80 0.61
C ASN A 779 -46.72 -9.80 1.31
N GLU A 780 -48.04 -9.98 1.21
CA GLU A 780 -49.05 -9.17 1.90
C GLU A 780 -48.96 -9.32 3.43
N VAL A 781 -48.82 -10.56 3.92
CA VAL A 781 -48.60 -10.85 5.35
C VAL A 781 -47.28 -10.27 5.84
N ARG A 782 -46.18 -10.47 5.09
CA ARG A 782 -44.86 -9.88 5.40
C ARG A 782 -44.94 -8.36 5.50
N SER A 783 -45.54 -7.69 4.51
CA SER A 783 -45.75 -6.23 4.55
C SER A 783 -46.56 -5.77 5.76
N THR A 784 -47.56 -6.55 6.17
CA THR A 784 -48.40 -6.25 7.34
C THR A 784 -47.60 -6.38 8.64
N VAL A 785 -46.83 -7.46 8.80
CA VAL A 785 -45.96 -7.68 9.97
C VAL A 785 -44.87 -6.61 10.06
N THR A 786 -44.20 -6.28 8.95
CA THR A 786 -43.24 -5.16 8.86
C THR A 786 -43.86 -3.83 9.30
N GLY A 787 -45.10 -3.54 8.89
CA GLY A 787 -45.83 -2.34 9.32
C GLY A 787 -46.17 -2.32 10.81
N LEU A 788 -46.61 -3.46 11.37
CA LEU A 788 -46.91 -3.59 12.80
C LEU A 788 -45.65 -3.41 13.66
N ILE A 789 -44.53 -4.05 13.29
CA ILE A 789 -43.25 -3.92 13.99
C ILE A 789 -42.73 -2.47 13.91
N ARG A 790 -42.86 -1.79 12.75
CA ARG A 790 -42.51 -0.36 12.64
C ARG A 790 -43.28 0.50 13.63
N ASN A 791 -44.59 0.30 13.71
CA ASN A 791 -45.46 1.06 14.61
C ASN A 791 -45.20 0.74 16.09
N LEU A 792 -44.78 -0.48 16.42
CA LEU A 792 -44.48 -0.89 17.79
C LEU A 792 -43.25 -0.17 18.37
N VAL A 793 -42.23 0.07 17.53
CA VAL A 793 -40.94 0.63 17.95
C VAL A 793 -40.85 2.14 17.70
N VAL A 794 -41.49 2.67 16.65
CA VAL A 794 -41.41 4.10 16.24
C VAL A 794 -42.71 4.87 16.54
N GLY A 795 -43.79 4.19 16.94
CA GLY A 795 -45.08 4.81 17.19
C GLY A 795 -45.15 5.71 18.44
N PRO A 796 -46.26 6.47 18.63
CA PRO A 796 -46.43 7.36 19.76
C PRO A 796 -46.39 6.62 21.11
N GLN A 797 -45.62 7.15 22.07
CA GLN A 797 -45.38 6.50 23.38
C GLN A 797 -46.64 6.22 24.22
N GLU A 798 -47.79 6.84 23.92
CA GLU A 798 -49.07 6.59 24.60
C GLU A 798 -49.54 5.11 24.54
N GLN A 799 -48.96 4.26 23.67
CA GLN A 799 -49.29 2.82 23.59
C GLN A 799 -48.29 1.90 24.32
N ASN A 800 -47.10 2.40 24.68
CA ASN A 800 -46.03 1.59 25.28
C ASN A 800 -45.91 1.74 26.81
N GLY A 801 -46.76 2.55 27.44
CA GLY A 801 -46.89 2.67 28.90
C GLY A 801 -45.95 3.70 29.53
N LEU A 802 -46.35 4.25 30.69
CA LEU A 802 -45.44 5.02 31.54
C LEU A 802 -44.67 4.06 32.44
N GLY A 803 -43.35 4.23 32.52
CA GLY A 803 -42.51 3.54 33.52
C GLY A 803 -41.79 2.27 33.07
N GLY A 804 -41.42 2.13 31.80
CA GLY A 804 -40.43 1.13 31.35
C GLY A 804 -40.95 -0.29 31.10
N SER A 805 -41.97 -0.72 31.83
CA SER A 805 -42.60 -2.05 31.67
C SER A 805 -43.41 -2.17 30.36
N LEU A 806 -43.25 -3.28 29.64
CA LEU A 806 -43.88 -3.52 28.33
C LEU A 806 -45.40 -3.73 28.44
N SER A 807 -46.17 -3.02 27.60
CA SER A 807 -47.63 -3.14 27.63
C SER A 807 -48.12 -4.52 27.15
N PRO A 808 -49.17 -5.11 27.75
CA PRO A 808 -49.74 -6.38 27.27
C PRO A 808 -50.23 -6.34 25.81
N ALA A 809 -50.55 -5.14 25.30
CA ALA A 809 -50.88 -4.93 23.90
C ALA A 809 -49.66 -5.12 22.97
N ALA A 810 -48.48 -4.65 23.39
CA ALA A 810 -47.23 -4.83 22.65
C ALA A 810 -46.84 -6.31 22.55
N LEU A 811 -46.95 -7.07 23.64
CA LEU A 811 -46.77 -8.53 23.65
C LEU A 811 -47.77 -9.24 22.75
N GLY A 812 -49.06 -8.87 22.82
CA GLY A 812 -50.10 -9.43 21.96
C GLY A 812 -49.86 -9.18 20.46
N ILE A 813 -49.32 -8.02 20.09
CA ILE A 813 -48.93 -7.70 18.70
C ILE A 813 -47.76 -8.58 18.24
N LEU A 814 -46.72 -8.76 19.06
CA LEU A 814 -45.57 -9.61 18.72
C LEU A 814 -45.98 -11.08 18.58
N GLN A 815 -46.79 -11.61 19.50
CA GLN A 815 -47.32 -12.96 19.43
C GLN A 815 -48.16 -13.17 18.15
N SER A 816 -49.04 -12.21 17.83
CA SER A 816 -49.83 -12.25 16.58
C SER A 816 -48.95 -12.23 15.34
N CYS A 817 -47.84 -11.48 15.35
CA CYS A 817 -46.86 -11.48 14.26
C CYS A 817 -46.13 -12.82 14.15
N ALA A 818 -45.75 -13.44 15.26
CA ALA A 818 -45.09 -14.75 15.28
C ALA A 818 -46.00 -15.86 14.73
N GLU A 819 -47.27 -15.88 15.13
CA GLU A 819 -48.27 -16.82 14.63
C GLU A 819 -48.52 -16.62 13.14
N ALA A 820 -48.76 -15.40 12.68
CA ALA A 820 -48.94 -15.09 11.25
C ALA A 820 -47.72 -15.45 10.39
N CYS A 821 -46.51 -15.13 10.86
CA CYS A 821 -45.27 -15.51 10.19
C CYS A 821 -45.14 -17.04 10.09
N THR A 822 -45.42 -17.77 11.18
CA THR A 822 -45.37 -19.25 11.20
C THR A 822 -46.37 -19.85 10.23
N THR A 823 -47.63 -19.39 10.24
CA THR A 823 -48.70 -19.87 9.34
C THR A 823 -48.37 -19.69 7.86
N HIS A 824 -47.62 -18.63 7.50
CA HIS A 824 -47.26 -18.32 6.11
C HIS A 824 -45.81 -18.65 5.74
N SER A 825 -45.08 -19.39 6.58
CA SER A 825 -43.68 -19.80 6.37
C SER A 825 -42.70 -18.61 6.18
N ILE A 826 -42.95 -17.50 6.87
CA ILE A 826 -42.12 -16.29 6.87
C ILE A 826 -41.24 -16.28 8.13
N SER A 827 -39.96 -15.94 8.02
CA SER A 827 -39.09 -15.80 9.20
C SER A 827 -39.33 -14.46 9.91
N LEU A 828 -39.93 -14.50 11.11
CA LEU A 828 -40.02 -13.32 11.99
C LEU A 828 -38.63 -12.88 12.46
N SER A 829 -37.75 -13.82 12.81
CA SER A 829 -36.34 -13.56 13.15
C SER A 829 -35.61 -12.83 12.02
N GLY A 830 -35.91 -13.16 10.75
CA GLY A 830 -35.43 -12.42 9.58
C GLY A 830 -35.94 -10.98 9.58
N ILE A 831 -37.26 -10.77 9.65
CA ILE A 831 -37.86 -9.42 9.65
C ILE A 831 -37.30 -8.56 10.79
N LEU A 832 -37.13 -9.10 12.00
CA LEU A 832 -36.59 -8.37 13.16
C LEU A 832 -35.12 -7.92 12.99
N GLN A 833 -34.40 -8.52 12.05
CA GLN A 833 -33.00 -8.22 11.71
C GLN A 833 -32.85 -7.43 10.40
N GLU A 834 -33.94 -7.23 9.64
CA GLU A 834 -33.94 -6.47 8.39
C GLU A 834 -33.95 -4.96 8.62
N LYS A 835 -33.13 -4.22 7.84
CA LYS A 835 -32.94 -2.77 7.98
C LYS A 835 -34.02 -1.92 7.29
N PHE A 836 -35.28 -2.13 7.64
CA PHE A 836 -36.44 -1.49 6.98
C PHE A 836 -36.93 -0.18 7.62
N ILE A 837 -36.37 0.23 8.77
CA ILE A 837 -36.76 1.44 9.50
C ILE A 837 -35.61 2.44 9.41
N GLU A 838 -35.70 3.40 8.48
CA GLU A 838 -34.68 4.47 8.33
C GLU A 838 -33.25 3.90 8.23
N SER A 839 -33.09 2.88 7.38
CA SER A 839 -31.85 2.12 7.14
C SER A 839 -31.31 1.34 8.35
N HIS A 840 -32.09 1.19 9.41
CA HIS A 840 -31.76 0.42 10.62
C HIS A 840 -32.80 -0.66 10.94
N SER A 841 -32.39 -1.60 11.79
CA SER A 841 -33.23 -2.69 12.28
C SER A 841 -34.26 -2.22 13.35
N PRO A 842 -35.38 -2.95 13.53
CA PRO A 842 -36.27 -2.76 14.69
C PRO A 842 -35.55 -2.88 16.04
N LEU A 843 -34.51 -3.72 16.12
CA LEU A 843 -33.70 -3.93 17.33
C LEU A 843 -32.84 -2.71 17.68
N TYR A 844 -32.22 -2.05 16.70
CA TYR A 844 -31.54 -0.76 16.89
C TYR A 844 -32.51 0.30 17.44
N TRP A 845 -33.68 0.45 16.80
CA TRP A 845 -34.66 1.45 17.23
C TRP A 845 -35.28 1.16 18.60
N ALA A 846 -35.36 -0.10 19.03
CA ALA A 846 -35.80 -0.46 20.38
C ALA A 846 -34.82 -0.01 21.47
N ILE A 847 -33.53 0.18 21.15
CA ILE A 847 -32.56 0.84 22.03
C ILE A 847 -32.71 2.36 21.93
N VAL A 848 -32.70 2.91 20.71
CA VAL A 848 -32.70 4.37 20.48
C VAL A 848 -34.00 5.08 20.93
N LYS A 849 -35.13 4.36 21.00
CA LYS A 849 -36.41 4.86 21.55
C LYS A 849 -36.66 4.42 23.00
N ARG A 850 -35.72 3.72 23.65
CA ARG A 850 -35.81 3.40 25.10
C ARG A 850 -35.91 4.71 25.89
N PRO A 851 -36.87 4.86 26.81
CA PRO A 851 -36.85 5.99 27.74
C PRO A 851 -35.57 5.96 28.56
N ALA A 852 -34.83 7.06 28.60
CA ALA A 852 -33.72 7.20 29.53
C ALA A 852 -34.27 7.09 30.96
N HIS A 853 -33.77 6.12 31.74
CA HIS A 853 -34.09 6.07 33.16
C HIS A 853 -33.54 7.35 33.81
N SER A 854 -34.39 8.10 34.50
CA SER A 854 -33.99 9.34 35.16
C SER A 854 -33.08 9.02 36.35
N GLU A 855 -31.76 9.13 36.15
CA GLU A 855 -30.80 9.11 37.25
C GLU A 855 -31.14 10.25 38.22
N SER A 856 -31.53 9.90 39.44
CA SER A 856 -31.88 10.86 40.46
C SER A 856 -30.63 11.55 40.98
N ALA A 857 -30.30 12.71 40.41
CA ALA A 857 -29.25 13.59 40.89
C ALA A 857 -29.58 14.15 42.28
N ASN A 858 -29.39 13.33 43.33
CA ASN A 858 -29.18 13.69 44.74
C ASN A 858 -29.06 12.42 45.61
N ALA A 859 -27.89 11.77 45.57
CA ALA A 859 -27.50 10.76 46.55
C ALA A 859 -25.98 10.80 46.76
N THR A 860 -25.52 11.48 47.81
CA THR A 860 -24.12 11.45 48.26
C THR A 860 -23.86 10.19 49.07
N PRO A 861 -23.03 9.24 48.62
CA PRO A 861 -22.62 8.11 49.44
C PRO A 861 -21.50 8.56 50.39
N ASN A 862 -21.84 8.81 51.65
CA ASN A 862 -20.81 8.86 52.70
C ASN A 862 -20.18 7.47 52.82
N LEU A 863 -18.85 7.40 52.74
CA LEU A 863 -18.11 6.20 53.13
C LEU A 863 -18.17 6.05 54.65
N LEU A 864 -18.98 5.11 55.12
CA LEU A 864 -18.79 4.22 56.29
C LEU A 864 -20.11 3.46 56.55
N ASP A 865 -19.99 2.27 57.14
CA ASP A 865 -21.06 1.40 57.63
C ASP A 865 -22.17 0.99 56.63
N ARG A 866 -22.06 -0.24 56.09
CA ARG A 866 -22.98 -1.34 56.45
C ARG A 866 -22.57 -2.71 55.87
N GLU A 867 -23.01 -3.74 56.58
CA GLU A 867 -22.71 -5.15 56.37
C GLU A 867 -23.56 -5.80 55.25
N GLU A 868 -23.33 -7.10 55.02
CA GLU A 868 -24.07 -7.94 54.07
C GLU A 868 -25.59 -7.88 54.27
N VAL A 869 -26.32 -7.59 53.20
CA VAL A 869 -27.74 -7.95 53.05
C VAL A 869 -27.94 -8.51 51.65
N ALA A 870 -28.19 -9.82 51.57
CA ALA A 870 -28.55 -10.50 50.33
C ALA A 870 -30.08 -10.51 50.18
N GLU A 871 -30.59 -9.81 49.17
CA GLU A 871 -32.01 -9.74 48.76
C GLU A 871 -32.04 -9.66 47.20
N PRO A 872 -33.12 -10.10 46.52
CA PRO A 872 -33.01 -11.38 45.81
C PRO A 872 -33.06 -11.28 44.28
N GLU A 873 -32.72 -12.39 43.62
CA GLU A 873 -33.08 -12.67 42.23
C GLU A 873 -34.62 -12.65 42.08
N GLY A 874 -35.20 -11.60 41.45
CA GLY A 874 -36.66 -11.49 41.55
C GLY A 874 -37.41 -10.39 40.79
N SER A 875 -36.93 -9.89 39.64
CA SER A 875 -37.80 -9.30 38.58
C SER A 875 -37.02 -8.83 37.37
N GLU A 876 -36.91 -9.66 36.33
CA GLU A 876 -36.63 -9.13 34.99
C GLU A 876 -37.86 -8.38 34.49
N GLU A 877 -37.80 -7.05 34.44
CA GLU A 877 -38.77 -6.29 33.63
C GLU A 877 -38.62 -6.73 32.16
N SER A 878 -39.66 -7.38 31.64
CA SER A 878 -39.78 -7.64 30.21
C SER A 878 -39.93 -6.29 29.50
N ASP A 879 -38.84 -5.76 28.97
CA ASP A 879 -38.82 -4.57 28.13
C ASP A 879 -39.03 -4.95 26.65
N LEU A 880 -39.40 -3.96 25.82
CA LEU A 880 -39.63 -4.17 24.39
C LEU A 880 -38.41 -4.80 23.70
N LEU A 881 -37.19 -4.41 24.13
CA LEU A 881 -35.95 -4.97 23.62
C LEU A 881 -35.81 -6.48 23.94
N GLY A 882 -36.05 -6.90 25.19
CA GLY A 882 -36.04 -8.31 25.56
C GLY A 882 -37.08 -9.15 24.80
N ALA A 883 -38.29 -8.61 24.63
CA ALA A 883 -39.36 -9.28 23.87
C ALA A 883 -39.08 -9.38 22.36
N LEU A 884 -38.39 -8.41 21.76
CA LEU A 884 -37.94 -8.51 20.37
C LEU A 884 -36.76 -9.50 20.24
N LEU A 885 -35.82 -9.50 21.19
CA LEU A 885 -34.65 -10.36 21.18
C LEU A 885 -34.98 -11.86 21.34
N SER A 886 -36.04 -12.22 22.07
CA SER A 886 -36.48 -13.62 22.18
C SER A 886 -36.95 -14.20 20.86
N HIS A 887 -37.67 -13.41 20.04
CA HIS A 887 -38.12 -13.80 18.69
C HIS A 887 -37.06 -13.59 17.59
N ALA A 888 -35.98 -12.84 17.86
CA ALA A 888 -34.93 -12.58 16.89
C ALA A 888 -33.84 -13.67 16.83
N LYS A 889 -33.58 -14.41 17.92
CA LYS A 889 -32.50 -15.42 17.99
C LYS A 889 -32.67 -16.54 16.94
N PRO A 890 -31.58 -17.05 16.32
CA PRO A 890 -30.20 -16.59 16.44
C PRO A 890 -29.95 -15.27 15.71
N LEU A 891 -29.05 -14.45 16.26
CA LEU A 891 -28.68 -13.16 15.68
C LEU A 891 -27.57 -13.33 14.64
N ASN A 892 -27.60 -12.52 13.58
CA ASN A 892 -26.51 -12.37 12.61
C ASN A 892 -25.51 -11.28 13.06
N ALA A 893 -24.32 -11.29 12.45
CA ALA A 893 -23.24 -10.35 12.79
C ALA A 893 -23.66 -8.88 12.60
N ASP A 894 -24.33 -8.57 11.49
CA ASP A 894 -24.85 -7.22 11.19
C ASP A 894 -25.79 -6.71 12.28
N THR A 895 -26.64 -7.56 12.85
CA THR A 895 -27.55 -7.21 13.95
C THR A 895 -26.80 -6.99 15.26
N ILE A 896 -25.74 -7.76 15.53
CA ILE A 896 -24.87 -7.54 16.69
C ILE A 896 -24.19 -6.17 16.56
N THR A 897 -23.73 -5.80 15.36
CA THR A 897 -23.21 -4.46 15.06
C THR A 897 -24.28 -3.38 15.22
N GLU A 898 -25.50 -3.57 14.68
CA GLU A 898 -26.63 -2.65 14.87
C GLU A 898 -27.00 -2.43 16.34
N LEU A 899 -27.00 -3.49 17.16
CA LEU A 899 -27.23 -3.39 18.60
C LEU A 899 -26.12 -2.58 19.30
N ARG A 900 -24.85 -2.75 18.91
CA ARG A 900 -23.72 -1.93 19.39
C ARG A 900 -23.88 -0.46 18.98
N LEU A 901 -24.28 -0.19 17.73
CA LEU A 901 -24.59 1.16 17.23
C LEU A 901 -25.72 1.82 18.03
N GLY A 902 -26.76 1.07 18.37
CA GLY A 902 -27.90 1.56 19.16
C GLY A 902 -27.49 2.03 20.56
N CYS A 903 -26.71 1.21 21.29
CA CYS A 903 -26.18 1.59 22.61
C CYS A 903 -25.18 2.75 22.53
N LEU A 904 -24.40 2.86 21.45
CA LEU A 904 -23.46 3.96 21.26
C LEU A 904 -24.18 5.29 21.00
N ALA A 905 -25.26 5.27 20.21
CA ALA A 905 -26.06 6.44 19.88
C ALA A 905 -26.77 7.05 21.10
N THR A 906 -27.15 6.23 22.09
CA THR A 906 -27.73 6.66 23.37
C THR A 906 -26.70 6.83 24.49
N SER A 907 -25.45 6.38 24.27
CA SER A 907 -24.41 6.19 25.30
C SER A 907 -24.85 5.29 26.48
N ASP A 908 -25.79 4.37 26.27
CA ASP A 908 -26.38 3.51 27.31
C ASP A 908 -25.48 2.29 27.63
N GLN A 909 -24.54 2.50 28.55
CA GLN A 909 -23.69 1.46 29.15
C GLN A 909 -24.50 0.35 29.83
N ARG A 910 -25.67 0.63 30.42
CA ARG A 910 -26.45 -0.35 31.20
C ARG A 910 -27.12 -1.37 30.27
N THR A 911 -27.73 -0.91 29.18
CA THR A 911 -28.21 -1.81 28.11
C THR A 911 -27.02 -2.53 27.45
N PHE A 912 -25.89 -1.86 27.20
CA PHE A 912 -24.71 -2.48 26.59
C PHE A 912 -24.16 -3.68 27.40
N GLN A 913 -23.98 -3.56 28.71
CA GLN A 913 -23.55 -4.71 29.54
C GLN A 913 -24.64 -5.79 29.63
N ARG A 914 -25.94 -5.42 29.72
CA ARG A 914 -27.04 -6.40 29.67
C ARG A 914 -27.02 -7.22 28.37
N LEU A 915 -26.67 -6.62 27.23
CA LEU A 915 -26.52 -7.33 25.96
C LEU A 915 -25.28 -8.24 25.94
N ARG A 916 -24.13 -7.82 26.51
CA ARG A 916 -22.95 -8.69 26.70
C ARG A 916 -23.27 -9.94 27.54
N LEU A 917 -24.15 -9.84 28.52
CA LEU A 917 -24.60 -10.97 29.35
C LEU A 917 -25.60 -11.89 28.62
N LEU A 918 -26.62 -11.33 27.95
CA LEU A 918 -27.73 -12.11 27.36
C LEU A 918 -27.43 -12.73 25.97
N ILE A 919 -26.31 -12.35 25.35
CA ILE A 919 -25.91 -12.74 24.00
C ILE A 919 -24.40 -13.07 24.01
N PRO A 920 -23.99 -14.35 24.11
CA PRO A 920 -22.57 -14.71 24.15
C PRO A 920 -21.74 -14.20 22.97
N GLN A 921 -22.34 -14.15 21.78
CA GLN A 921 -21.72 -13.59 20.56
C GLN A 921 -21.48 -12.07 20.62
N PHE A 922 -22.03 -11.37 21.62
CA PHE A 922 -21.88 -9.93 21.83
C PHE A 922 -20.64 -9.59 22.69
N SER A 923 -19.99 -10.57 23.32
CA SER A 923 -18.71 -10.41 24.04
C SER A 923 -17.61 -11.28 23.42
N SER A 924 -16.69 -10.66 22.69
CA SER A 924 -15.60 -11.31 21.93
C SER A 924 -14.38 -11.71 22.79
N SER A 925 -14.62 -12.10 24.05
CA SER A 925 -13.62 -11.96 25.12
C SER A 925 -12.85 -13.22 25.53
N VAL A 926 -13.28 -14.43 25.15
CA VAL A 926 -12.63 -15.70 25.56
C VAL A 926 -12.84 -16.78 24.48
N SER A 927 -11.78 -17.48 24.03
CA SER A 927 -11.91 -18.53 23.00
C SER A 927 -12.59 -19.80 23.55
N GLY A 928 -13.10 -20.66 22.65
CA GLY A 928 -13.73 -21.92 23.04
C GLY A 928 -12.78 -22.90 23.77
N ALA A 929 -11.47 -22.80 23.55
CA ALA A 929 -10.47 -23.60 24.27
C ALA A 929 -10.20 -23.03 25.67
N ASP A 930 -10.07 -21.70 25.78
CA ASP A 930 -9.87 -21.00 27.06
C ASP A 930 -11.03 -21.22 28.03
N GLN A 931 -12.28 -21.21 27.54
CA GLN A 931 -13.47 -21.49 28.35
C GLN A 931 -13.43 -22.89 28.99
N ILE A 932 -12.84 -23.88 28.32
CA ILE A 932 -12.69 -25.24 28.85
C ILE A 932 -11.63 -25.27 29.97
N LEU A 933 -10.52 -24.53 29.80
CA LEU A 933 -9.41 -24.46 30.77
C LEU A 933 -9.75 -23.61 32.01
N LEU A 934 -10.55 -22.56 31.84
CA LEU A 934 -11.08 -21.71 32.93
C LEU A 934 -12.28 -22.37 33.64
N GLY A 935 -13.01 -23.23 32.95
CA GLY A 935 -14.15 -23.98 33.48
C GLY A 935 -15.49 -23.34 33.13
N ALA A 936 -16.54 -24.17 33.14
CA ALA A 936 -17.84 -23.90 32.51
C ALA A 936 -18.68 -22.73 33.09
N ALA A 937 -18.15 -21.97 34.05
CA ALA A 937 -18.81 -20.83 34.69
C ALA A 937 -17.79 -19.72 35.02
N LEU A 938 -17.25 -19.07 33.99
CA LEU A 938 -16.55 -17.78 34.13
C LEU A 938 -17.55 -16.73 34.64
N PRO A 939 -17.36 -16.13 35.82
CA PRO A 939 -18.22 -15.04 36.29
C PRO A 939 -18.01 -13.81 35.41
N ALA A 940 -19.07 -13.05 35.15
CA ALA A 940 -19.00 -11.88 34.27
C ALA A 940 -18.22 -10.71 34.92
N ASP A 941 -17.61 -9.88 34.07
CA ASP A 941 -16.94 -8.64 34.48
C ASP A 941 -17.99 -7.56 34.82
N ASP A 942 -17.89 -6.97 36.01
CA ASP A 942 -18.75 -5.88 36.46
C ASP A 942 -18.13 -4.53 36.06
N ILE A 943 -18.81 -3.76 35.21
CA ILE A 943 -18.30 -2.49 34.64
C ILE A 943 -19.36 -1.39 34.74
N THR A 944 -19.15 -0.46 35.67
CA THR A 944 -20.01 0.74 35.87
C THR A 944 -19.30 1.99 35.37
N VAL A 945 -20.04 2.95 34.81
CA VAL A 945 -19.52 4.22 34.29
C VAL A 945 -20.21 5.37 35.01
N GLU A 946 -19.43 6.24 35.66
CA GLU A 946 -19.87 7.45 36.34
C GLU A 946 -19.60 8.67 35.46
N ILE A 947 -20.62 9.47 35.17
CA ILE A 947 -20.48 10.68 34.35
C ILE A 947 -20.17 11.89 35.22
N GLY A 948 -18.96 12.44 35.08
CA GLY A 948 -18.48 13.56 35.89
C GLY A 948 -19.24 14.86 35.64
N THR A 949 -19.63 15.55 36.71
CA THR A 949 -20.51 16.74 36.70
C THR A 949 -19.78 18.08 36.53
N GLY A 950 -18.46 18.15 36.80
CA GLY A 950 -17.71 19.42 36.87
C GLY A 950 -16.97 19.86 35.60
N TYR A 951 -16.75 18.98 34.62
CA TYR A 951 -15.97 19.27 33.40
C TYR A 951 -16.54 18.57 32.17
N GLU A 952 -16.56 19.26 31.04
CA GLU A 952 -16.97 18.70 29.75
C GLU A 952 -16.05 17.52 29.36
N GLY A 953 -16.65 16.38 29.03
CA GLY A 953 -15.92 15.16 28.65
C GLY A 953 -15.26 14.36 29.80
N ALA A 954 -15.49 14.70 31.07
CA ALA A 954 -14.97 13.91 32.21
C ALA A 954 -15.85 12.70 32.55
N TYR A 955 -15.28 11.57 32.95
CA TYR A 955 -15.99 10.40 33.48
C TYR A 955 -15.06 9.49 34.29
N ALA A 956 -15.62 8.56 35.06
CA ALA A 956 -14.89 7.46 35.70
C ALA A 956 -15.53 6.11 35.34
N VAL A 957 -14.77 5.02 35.44
CA VAL A 957 -15.21 3.66 35.16
C VAL A 957 -14.72 2.76 36.29
N ASN A 958 -15.62 2.10 37.02
CA ASN A 958 -15.24 1.07 37.99
C ASN A 958 -15.38 -0.30 37.33
N MET A 959 -14.31 -1.09 37.41
CA MET A 959 -14.22 -2.43 36.83
C MET A 959 -13.90 -3.43 37.94
N LYS A 960 -14.62 -4.55 38.01
CA LYS A 960 -14.26 -5.70 38.84
C LYS A 960 -14.06 -6.92 37.94
N VAL A 961 -12.85 -7.47 37.96
CA VAL A 961 -12.43 -8.60 37.13
C VAL A 961 -12.30 -9.84 38.02
N PRO A 962 -13.27 -10.77 38.00
CA PRO A 962 -13.19 -12.02 38.77
C PRO A 962 -12.15 -12.98 38.18
N GLN A 963 -11.51 -13.77 39.04
CA GLN A 963 -10.48 -14.76 38.70
C GLN A 963 -9.30 -14.15 37.92
N PHE A 964 -8.88 -12.92 38.29
CA PHE A 964 -7.96 -12.10 37.50
C PHE A 964 -6.65 -12.83 37.12
N HIS A 965 -5.90 -13.32 38.12
CA HIS A 965 -4.64 -14.02 37.88
C HIS A 965 -4.83 -15.28 37.02
N ARG A 966 -5.89 -16.07 37.27
CA ARG A 966 -6.15 -17.30 36.53
C ARG A 966 -6.49 -17.03 35.06
N ARG A 967 -7.25 -15.97 34.77
CA ARG A 967 -7.56 -15.51 33.40
C ARG A 967 -6.31 -14.97 32.69
N MET A 968 -5.50 -14.16 33.37
CA MET A 968 -4.22 -13.67 32.82
C MET A 968 -3.25 -14.82 32.50
N MET A 969 -3.13 -15.82 33.38
CA MET A 969 -2.19 -16.94 33.18
C MET A 969 -2.63 -17.95 32.11
N ILE A 970 -3.94 -18.11 31.87
CA ILE A 970 -4.46 -19.03 30.85
C ILE A 970 -4.62 -18.34 29.50
N SER A 971 -5.40 -17.26 29.43
CA SER A 971 -5.77 -16.61 28.16
C SER A 971 -4.79 -15.52 27.72
N LYS A 972 -3.83 -15.12 28.57
CA LYS A 972 -2.86 -14.02 28.34
C LYS A 972 -3.46 -12.63 28.09
N GLU A 973 -4.78 -12.51 27.96
CA GLU A 973 -5.52 -11.28 27.69
C GLU A 973 -6.88 -11.28 28.41
N ILE A 974 -7.31 -10.12 28.92
CA ILE A 974 -8.65 -9.87 29.47
C ILE A 974 -9.21 -8.59 28.83
N ARG A 975 -10.28 -8.73 28.03
CA ARG A 975 -10.92 -7.64 27.27
C ARG A 975 -12.18 -7.09 27.96
N LEU A 976 -12.15 -5.82 28.32
CA LEU A 976 -13.22 -5.08 29.00
C LEU A 976 -13.77 -3.98 28.09
N GLU A 977 -14.96 -4.20 27.52
CA GLU A 977 -15.65 -3.21 26.68
C GLU A 977 -16.64 -2.37 27.48
N PHE A 978 -16.68 -1.06 27.25
CA PHE A 978 -17.66 -0.15 27.85
C PHE A 978 -17.96 1.06 26.96
N ILE A 979 -19.14 1.67 27.16
CA ILE A 979 -19.54 2.90 26.46
C ILE A 979 -19.49 4.08 27.44
N ALA A 980 -18.80 5.15 27.05
CA ALA A 980 -18.70 6.39 27.82
C ALA A 980 -18.55 7.62 26.90
N ARG A 981 -19.32 8.69 27.17
CA ARG A 981 -19.30 9.96 26.41
C ARG A 981 -19.37 9.74 24.88
N ASN A 982 -20.37 8.96 24.45
CA ASN A 982 -20.67 8.60 23.05
C ASN A 982 -19.50 7.89 22.33
N ARG A 983 -18.71 7.11 23.06
CA ARG A 983 -17.57 6.31 22.54
C ARG A 983 -17.60 4.90 23.13
N LEU A 984 -17.38 3.90 22.30
CA LEU A 984 -17.13 2.52 22.69
C LEU A 984 -15.62 2.33 22.86
N TRP A 985 -15.24 1.95 24.07
CA TRP A 985 -13.87 1.72 24.49
C TRP A 985 -13.62 0.23 24.69
N LEU A 986 -12.40 -0.20 24.33
CA LEU A 986 -11.85 -1.49 24.73
C LEU A 986 -10.64 -1.22 25.64
N PHE A 987 -10.77 -1.56 26.92
CA PHE A 987 -9.67 -1.62 27.88
C PHE A 987 -9.22 -3.08 28.03
N THR A 988 -7.92 -3.32 28.05
CA THR A 988 -7.36 -4.67 28.04
C THR A 988 -6.22 -4.80 29.05
N PHE A 989 -6.26 -5.82 29.91
CA PHE A 989 -5.06 -6.35 30.55
C PHE A 989 -4.47 -7.42 29.63
N MET A 990 -3.15 -7.40 29.41
CA MET A 990 -2.49 -8.36 28.52
C MET A 990 -1.05 -8.66 28.94
N ILE A 991 -0.59 -9.86 28.60
CA ILE A 991 0.83 -10.19 28.50
C ILE A 991 1.25 -9.93 27.05
N THR A 992 2.28 -9.13 26.83
CA THR A 992 2.79 -8.83 25.47
C THR A 992 3.24 -10.12 24.77
N PRO A 993 2.74 -10.42 23.56
CA PRO A 993 3.09 -11.64 22.85
C PRO A 993 4.53 -11.60 22.31
N ASP A 994 5.09 -12.78 22.09
CA ASP A 994 6.36 -12.96 21.40
C ASP A 994 6.27 -12.37 19.98
N GLY A 995 7.19 -11.48 19.62
CA GLY A 995 7.15 -10.72 18.36
C GLY A 995 6.30 -9.44 18.38
N ALA A 996 5.97 -8.89 19.56
CA ALA A 996 5.34 -7.57 19.67
C ALA A 996 6.30 -6.43 19.22
N TRP A 997 6.19 -5.99 17.96
CA TRP A 997 7.05 -4.97 17.34
C TRP A 997 6.97 -3.55 17.94
N TYR A 998 6.04 -3.28 18.86
CA TYR A 998 5.86 -1.95 19.45
C TYR A 998 5.20 -2.03 20.83
N GLY A 999 5.82 -1.41 21.84
CA GLY A 999 5.33 -1.42 23.23
C GLY A 999 6.39 -1.91 24.22
N PRO A 1000 5.97 -2.33 25.43
CA PRO A 1000 6.85 -2.99 26.40
C PRO A 1000 7.38 -4.33 25.87
N PRO A 1001 8.50 -4.86 26.42
CA PRO A 1001 9.12 -6.11 25.96
C PRO A 1001 8.15 -7.30 25.94
N PRO A 1002 8.34 -8.31 25.06
CA PRO A 1002 7.58 -9.55 25.12
C PRO A 1002 7.61 -10.22 26.51
N GLY A 1003 6.47 -10.72 26.96
CA GLY A 1003 6.29 -11.28 28.31
C GLY A 1003 5.94 -10.26 29.41
N SER A 1004 6.07 -8.95 29.16
CA SER A 1004 5.64 -7.90 30.10
C SER A 1004 4.12 -7.88 30.28
N TRP A 1005 3.67 -7.83 31.54
CA TRP A 1005 2.26 -7.56 31.85
C TRP A 1005 1.96 -6.07 31.68
N CYS A 1006 0.93 -5.77 30.90
CA CYS A 1006 0.57 -4.42 30.47
C CYS A 1006 -0.93 -4.17 30.65
N VAL A 1007 -1.29 -2.90 30.80
CA VAL A 1007 -2.65 -2.41 30.51
C VAL A 1007 -2.65 -1.63 29.21
N SER A 1008 -3.79 -1.67 28.51
CA SER A 1008 -4.00 -0.85 27.33
C SER A 1008 -5.44 -0.40 27.17
N ILE A 1009 -5.65 0.63 26.36
CA ILE A 1009 -6.97 1.15 26.01
C ILE A 1009 -6.99 1.67 24.57
N SER A 1010 -8.09 1.39 23.86
CA SER A 1010 -8.33 1.76 22.46
C SER A 1010 -9.78 2.18 22.22
N LEU A 1011 -10.03 2.89 21.12
CA LEU A 1011 -11.38 3.14 20.61
C LEU A 1011 -11.82 2.01 19.67
N GLN A 1012 -13.11 1.66 19.72
CA GLN A 1012 -13.76 0.71 18.81
C GLN A 1012 -14.73 1.45 17.87
N GLU A 1013 -14.97 0.90 16.69
CA GLU A 1013 -15.85 1.50 15.68
C GLU A 1013 -17.31 1.64 16.16
N PRO A 1014 -18.06 2.66 15.71
CA PRO A 1014 -17.64 3.82 14.91
C PRO A 1014 -17.26 5.05 15.76
N SER A 1015 -16.61 4.86 16.91
CA SER A 1015 -16.38 5.93 17.89
C SER A 1015 -15.68 7.16 17.30
N PRO A 1016 -16.18 8.38 17.56
CA PRO A 1016 -15.52 9.61 17.10
C PRO A 1016 -14.13 9.77 17.75
N PRO A 1017 -13.12 10.25 17.02
CA PRO A 1017 -11.79 10.52 17.56
C PRO A 1017 -11.79 11.36 18.84
N THR A 1018 -10.78 11.16 19.68
CA THR A 1018 -10.60 11.96 20.90
C THR A 1018 -9.18 11.97 21.41
N TRP A 1019 -8.81 13.04 22.09
CA TRP A 1019 -7.70 12.98 23.03
C TRP A 1019 -8.13 12.28 24.32
N PHE A 1020 -7.18 11.68 25.04
CA PHE A 1020 -7.43 10.88 26.22
C PHE A 1020 -6.32 11.12 27.27
N ASP A 1021 -6.72 11.63 28.43
CA ASP A 1021 -5.88 11.89 29.58
C ASP A 1021 -6.51 11.20 30.79
N ALA A 1022 -5.90 10.12 31.29
CA ALA A 1022 -6.52 9.25 32.29
C ALA A 1022 -5.57 8.78 33.41
N ARG A 1023 -6.20 8.30 34.48
CA ARG A 1023 -5.57 7.80 35.70
C ARG A 1023 -6.26 6.49 36.09
N LEU A 1024 -5.51 5.39 36.09
CA LEU A 1024 -5.96 4.10 36.61
C LEU A 1024 -5.58 4.04 38.10
N VAL A 1025 -6.53 3.70 38.96
CA VAL A 1025 -6.43 3.75 40.42
C VAL A 1025 -6.70 2.37 40.99
N LEU A 1026 -5.77 1.85 41.80
CA LEU A 1026 -5.99 0.63 42.59
C LEU A 1026 -6.47 1.01 43.99
N PRO A 1027 -7.67 0.60 44.43
CA PRO A 1027 -8.07 0.71 45.83
C PRO A 1027 -7.18 -0.20 46.68
N ASN A 1028 -6.69 0.34 47.80
CA ASN A 1028 -5.96 -0.44 48.80
C ASN A 1028 -6.96 -1.14 49.73
N PHE A 1029 -6.84 -2.47 49.88
CA PHE A 1029 -7.71 -3.28 50.75
C PHE A 1029 -7.05 -3.67 52.08
N SER A 1030 -5.93 -3.02 52.46
CA SER A 1030 -5.31 -3.21 53.78
C SER A 1030 -6.30 -2.93 54.91
N SER A 1031 -6.33 -3.81 55.91
CA SER A 1031 -7.19 -3.71 57.09
C SER A 1031 -6.68 -2.74 58.15
N ASP A 1032 -5.51 -2.12 57.94
CA ASP A 1032 -4.93 -1.12 58.82
C ASP A 1032 -5.42 0.30 58.44
N PRO A 1033 -6.11 1.03 59.34
CA PRO A 1033 -6.65 2.37 59.07
C PRO A 1033 -5.59 3.48 58.96
N GLU A 1034 -4.33 3.26 59.38
CA GLU A 1034 -3.21 4.16 59.04
C GLU A 1034 -2.75 3.91 57.60
N GLU A 1035 -2.75 2.66 57.14
CA GLU A 1035 -2.32 2.31 55.79
C GLU A 1035 -3.35 2.69 54.72
N ALA A 1036 -4.65 2.65 55.04
CA ALA A 1036 -5.73 3.18 54.22
C ALA A 1036 -5.66 4.72 54.00
N ARG A 1037 -4.83 5.45 54.78
CA ARG A 1037 -4.62 6.90 54.63
C ARG A 1037 -3.42 7.27 53.75
N LYS A 1038 -2.62 6.29 53.29
CA LYS A 1038 -1.53 6.54 52.34
C LYS A 1038 -2.11 7.00 50.98
N PRO A 1039 -1.40 7.85 50.20
CA PRO A 1039 -1.91 8.32 48.92
C PRO A 1039 -2.23 7.15 47.99
N GLN A 1040 -3.37 7.23 47.30
CA GLN A 1040 -3.80 6.17 46.38
C GLN A 1040 -2.77 5.99 45.25
N ASN A 1041 -2.41 4.73 44.99
CA ASN A 1041 -1.44 4.39 43.97
C ASN A 1041 -2.10 4.42 42.58
N THR A 1042 -1.51 5.16 41.64
CA THR A 1042 -2.11 5.38 40.32
C THR A 1042 -1.12 5.23 39.19
N LEU A 1043 -1.61 4.73 38.04
CA LEU A 1043 -0.88 4.59 36.78
C LEU A 1043 -1.50 5.56 35.77
N ARG A 1044 -0.67 6.34 35.05
CA ARG A 1044 -1.17 7.35 34.10
C ARG A 1044 -1.21 6.80 32.68
N LEU A 1045 -2.40 6.74 32.09
CA LEU A 1045 -2.59 6.39 30.68
C LEU A 1045 -2.88 7.69 29.91
N LYS A 1046 -1.93 8.12 29.07
CA LYS A 1046 -2.03 9.39 28.32
C LYS A 1046 -1.78 9.18 26.82
N SER A 1047 -2.69 9.69 26.00
CA SER A 1047 -2.61 9.55 24.54
C SER A 1047 -1.50 10.45 23.96
N LYS A 1048 -0.51 9.84 23.29
CA LYS A 1048 0.61 10.56 22.64
C LYS A 1048 0.22 11.23 21.30
N GLN A 1049 -0.96 10.90 20.78
CA GLN A 1049 -1.63 11.43 19.58
C GLN A 1049 -3.15 11.37 19.81
N MET A 1050 -3.97 11.95 18.93
CA MET A 1050 -5.42 11.77 19.00
C MET A 1050 -5.77 10.29 18.80
N MET A 1051 -6.58 9.71 19.67
CA MET A 1051 -7.05 8.34 19.54
C MET A 1051 -8.15 8.25 18.49
N GLU A 1052 -8.02 7.29 17.59
CA GLU A 1052 -8.98 6.97 16.52
C GLU A 1052 -9.30 5.47 16.57
N ALA A 1053 -10.55 5.12 16.22
CA ALA A 1053 -10.97 3.72 16.09
C ALA A 1053 -10.35 3.06 14.85
N SER A 1054 -10.24 1.73 14.85
CA SER A 1054 -9.68 0.97 13.72
C SER A 1054 -10.48 1.21 12.45
N ARG A 1055 -9.84 1.63 11.36
CA ARG A 1055 -10.50 1.94 10.07
C ARG A 1055 -9.62 1.57 8.90
N ASN A 1056 -10.22 1.01 7.84
CA ASN A 1056 -9.58 0.80 6.53
C ASN A 1056 -8.20 0.11 6.66
N GLY A 1057 -8.12 -0.97 7.44
CA GLY A 1057 -6.87 -1.70 7.73
C GLY A 1057 -5.91 -1.03 8.73
N VAL A 1058 -6.11 0.25 9.08
CA VAL A 1058 -5.34 0.93 10.13
C VAL A 1058 -5.78 0.41 11.50
N PRO A 1059 -4.86 -0.12 12.33
CA PRO A 1059 -5.19 -0.56 13.69
C PRO A 1059 -5.60 0.62 14.57
N ALA A 1060 -6.56 0.39 15.48
CA ALA A 1060 -7.02 1.41 16.42
C ALA A 1060 -5.84 2.03 17.19
N THR A 1061 -5.85 3.36 17.38
CA THR A 1061 -4.83 3.99 18.21
C THR A 1061 -5.00 3.53 19.66
N GLN A 1062 -4.02 2.79 20.14
CA GLN A 1062 -3.98 2.17 21.46
C GLN A 1062 -2.96 2.91 22.35
N VAL A 1063 -3.34 3.18 23.60
CA VAL A 1063 -2.38 3.53 24.66
C VAL A 1063 -2.01 2.23 25.36
N VAL A 1064 -0.72 1.89 25.44
CA VAL A 1064 -0.19 0.73 26.18
C VAL A 1064 0.77 1.26 27.25
N VAL A 1065 0.71 0.71 28.46
CA VAL A 1065 1.57 1.05 29.61
C VAL A 1065 1.93 -0.26 30.32
N ALA A 1066 3.21 -0.43 30.67
CA ALA A 1066 3.67 -1.62 31.38
C ALA A 1066 3.31 -1.52 32.87
N LEU A 1067 2.97 -2.63 33.53
CA LEU A 1067 2.60 -2.60 34.95
C LEU A 1067 3.80 -2.36 35.87
N ASP A 1068 5.00 -2.79 35.47
CA ASP A 1068 6.26 -2.60 36.17
C ASP A 1068 6.76 -1.14 36.19
N GLU A 1069 6.21 -0.25 35.35
CA GLU A 1069 6.42 1.21 35.46
C GLU A 1069 5.98 1.79 36.83
N SER A 1070 5.18 1.05 37.60
CA SER A 1070 4.86 1.37 38.99
C SER A 1070 4.99 0.13 39.88
N PRO A 1071 5.81 0.13 40.95
CA PRO A 1071 6.02 -1.05 41.82
C PRO A 1071 4.72 -1.65 42.40
N VAL A 1072 3.68 -0.82 42.54
CA VAL A 1072 2.36 -1.24 43.02
C VAL A 1072 1.57 -1.98 41.95
N PHE A 1073 1.56 -1.49 40.71
CA PHE A 1073 0.89 -2.16 39.59
C PHE A 1073 1.69 -3.42 39.17
N GLY A 1074 3.01 -3.38 39.23
CA GLY A 1074 3.89 -4.53 39.01
C GLY A 1074 3.66 -5.66 40.02
N SER A 1075 3.14 -5.37 41.22
CA SER A 1075 2.75 -6.42 42.17
C SER A 1075 1.64 -7.34 41.64
N LEU A 1076 0.80 -6.88 40.71
CA LEU A 1076 -0.27 -7.68 40.09
C LEU A 1076 0.23 -8.82 39.19
N GLN A 1077 1.54 -8.88 38.92
CA GLN A 1077 2.19 -10.00 38.22
C GLN A 1077 2.37 -11.23 39.13
N TYR A 1078 2.23 -11.08 40.45
CA TYR A 1078 2.53 -12.11 41.44
C TYR A 1078 1.31 -12.45 42.30
N SER A 1079 1.03 -13.75 42.44
CA SER A 1079 -0.02 -14.24 43.33
C SER A 1079 0.25 -13.84 44.79
N GLY A 1080 -0.76 -13.30 45.47
CA GLY A 1080 -0.62 -12.74 46.82
C GLY A 1080 -0.41 -11.22 46.87
N SER A 1081 -0.54 -10.51 45.75
CA SER A 1081 -0.61 -9.04 45.73
C SER A 1081 -1.70 -8.50 46.69
N PRO A 1082 -1.42 -7.48 47.53
CA PRO A 1082 -2.40 -6.91 48.46
C PRO A 1082 -3.54 -6.13 47.76
N TYR A 1083 -3.50 -6.00 46.43
CA TYR A 1083 -4.53 -5.35 45.62
C TYR A 1083 -5.51 -6.35 44.97
N VAL A 1084 -5.30 -7.66 45.14
CA VAL A 1084 -6.25 -8.70 44.77
C VAL A 1084 -6.62 -9.48 46.03
N PRO A 1085 -7.85 -9.33 46.57
CA PRO A 1085 -8.26 -10.02 47.79
C PRO A 1085 -8.30 -11.54 47.63
N ALA A 1086 -8.54 -12.24 48.74
CA ALA A 1086 -8.65 -13.70 48.79
C ALA A 1086 -9.82 -14.31 47.98
N ASP A 1087 -10.64 -13.48 47.32
CA ASP A 1087 -11.72 -13.87 46.41
C ASP A 1087 -11.33 -13.80 44.92
N GLU A 1088 -10.04 -13.52 44.63
CA GLU A 1088 -9.45 -13.35 43.29
C GLU A 1088 -10.05 -12.24 42.42
N LYS A 1089 -10.80 -11.28 43.00
CA LYS A 1089 -11.40 -10.17 42.23
C LYS A 1089 -10.50 -8.94 42.21
N LEU A 1090 -9.93 -8.61 41.05
CA LEU A 1090 -9.24 -7.32 40.87
C LEU A 1090 -10.27 -6.21 40.69
N GLY A 1091 -10.36 -5.28 41.65
CA GLY A 1091 -11.14 -4.04 41.53
C GLY A 1091 -10.26 -2.87 41.10
N VAL A 1092 -10.66 -2.12 40.06
CA VAL A 1092 -9.89 -0.98 39.53
C VAL A 1092 -10.82 0.15 39.09
N ARG A 1093 -10.41 1.40 39.32
CA ARG A 1093 -11.12 2.60 38.85
C ARG A 1093 -10.30 3.33 37.80
N LEU A 1094 -10.87 3.58 36.62
CA LEU A 1094 -10.25 4.35 35.54
C LEU A 1094 -10.94 5.71 35.42
N GLU A 1095 -10.21 6.79 35.72
CA GLU A 1095 -10.70 8.16 35.69
C GLU A 1095 -10.17 8.87 34.45
N VAL A 1096 -11.05 9.52 33.67
CA VAL A 1096 -10.75 9.98 32.31
C VAL A 1096 -11.21 11.43 32.09
N LYS A 1097 -10.37 12.21 31.41
CA LYS A 1097 -10.77 13.45 30.72
C LYS A 1097 -10.49 13.32 29.22
N LEU A 1098 -11.50 13.63 28.41
CA LEU A 1098 -11.37 13.68 26.95
C LEU A 1098 -10.74 15.00 26.48
N ARG A 1099 -9.50 15.26 26.92
CA ARG A 1099 -8.69 16.45 26.59
C ARG A 1099 -7.30 16.07 26.11
N LYS A 1100 -6.64 16.95 25.36
CA LYS A 1100 -5.22 16.80 25.03
C LYS A 1100 -4.40 16.82 26.33
N PRO A 1101 -3.55 15.81 26.61
CA PRO A 1101 -2.68 15.84 27.78
C PRO A 1101 -1.77 17.08 27.76
N ILE A 1102 -1.69 17.78 28.88
CA ILE A 1102 -0.85 18.98 29.02
C ILE A 1102 0.57 18.52 29.43
N PRO A 1103 1.64 18.95 28.72
CA PRO A 1103 3.01 18.65 29.13
C PRO A 1103 3.30 19.20 30.54
N GLY A 1104 3.93 18.39 31.39
CA GLY A 1104 4.38 18.82 32.72
C GLY A 1104 3.30 19.02 33.80
N SER A 1105 2.01 18.83 33.52
CA SER A 1105 0.96 18.96 34.56
C SER A 1105 0.61 17.63 35.24
N ASP A 1106 0.76 17.56 36.56
CA ASP A 1106 0.26 16.43 37.35
C ASP A 1106 -1.25 16.48 37.62
N GLU A 1107 -1.91 17.60 37.31
CA GLU A 1107 -3.36 17.80 37.53
C GLU A 1107 -4.25 16.83 36.76
N CYS A 1108 -4.60 15.71 37.39
CA CYS A 1108 -5.77 14.90 37.06
C CYS A 1108 -6.90 15.16 38.07
N ILE A 1109 -7.44 16.38 38.08
CA ILE A 1109 -8.56 16.74 38.98
C ILE A 1109 -9.87 16.11 38.47
N VAL A 1110 -10.13 14.88 38.91
CA VAL A 1110 -11.48 14.51 39.35
C VAL A 1110 -11.38 14.28 40.85
N SER A 1111 -12.15 15.05 41.60
CA SER A 1111 -12.24 15.10 43.06
C SER A 1111 -13.70 15.13 43.46
#